data_AF-W6LH22-F1
#
_entry.id   AF-W6LH22-F1
#
_cell.length_a   1.000
_cell.length_b   1.000
_cell.length_c   1.000
_cell.angle_alpha   90.00
_cell.angle_beta   90.00
_cell.angle_gamma   90.00
#
_symmetry.space_group_name_H-M   'P 1'
#
loop_
_entity.id
_entity.type
_entity.pdbx_description
1 polymer ?
#
loop_
_entity_poly.entity_id
_entity_poly.type
_entity_poly.pdbx_seq_one_letter_code
_entity_poly.pdbx_strand_id
1 'polypeptide(L)'
;MLSDCWLLSDLDGTLISTPHKAQGKYPPITQSPCFHPIRRWLMNGGNVCIITTADLRTLDQIYFPLQPHLPQGRFGDCQQDTEKGGNGNPTMLKRSISHPSDTSDSSSDPHQSTKDLLPLSNQNNEKSESFCQGTLLLSLYSGAALYRCTPNSVELVKDYVNSTHYAINDSADLLKSCETPEGPMRCENKGESGGGNGPSNAANYVQGTCITRCVSETLLVHLTKIYESYIYDLLRGEPVVVAASQRLSHRYQLMWKMIFRYLDDLYQCVCETRCVEKPVFASDNDFTESLSTVPKDEEAVLWKMRYLHSRPDLLISLGVLRVECLVDSTFSNLACGPLDPCQSEPTKDQSSLIHAITSLLLQDLPQDAAEVLEPRARAFASHMVHALGVDPGCLGKRRAKSDAARVDVAQVILLGVPLGLYSRYFVKSIPEFVRIGVHIMPQPNSVVFSKLGINKSTVVQYLLGYHSNPNRSPRWKAGVRGLSLPRSPCGMPPVSTVRVIALGDNPHTTDYGLTVFRKVRFISVEKIAQREERHQRIERRLSRTRMLEELGERPCMPDGSPAPSFKELVASLTRCGPLMDDRLFKNIAYVGNEEDGTALFLTSLMDELKVPSFSASTNFYRKSSARFVDSETFTAALSKAVSFASCEGRLGKVKSNL
;
A
#
# COMPACT_ATOMS: atom_id res chain seq x y z
N MET A 1 -0.23 25.13 -14.53
CA MET A 1 -0.10 24.65 -15.94
C MET A 1 -0.62 23.23 -16.08
N LEU A 2 -0.21 22.33 -15.17
CA LEU A 2 -0.64 20.94 -15.12
C LEU A 2 -1.92 20.73 -14.28
N SER A 3 -2.72 21.78 -14.13
CA SER A 3 -4.00 21.70 -13.42
C SER A 3 -4.90 20.67 -14.11
N ASP A 4 -5.55 19.83 -13.30
CA ASP A 4 -6.34 18.67 -13.72
C ASP A 4 -5.56 17.52 -14.36
N CYS A 5 -4.22 17.59 -14.46
CA CYS A 5 -3.40 16.44 -14.84
C CYS A 5 -3.15 15.57 -13.62
N TRP A 6 -3.33 14.25 -13.76
CA TRP A 6 -3.14 13.28 -12.70
C TRP A 6 -2.11 12.23 -13.09
N LEU A 7 -1.19 11.99 -12.17
CA LEU A 7 -0.26 10.88 -12.20
C LEU A 7 -0.66 9.87 -11.12
N LEU A 8 -1.15 8.71 -11.55
CA LEU A 8 -1.42 7.57 -10.69
C LEU A 8 -0.21 6.64 -10.80
N SER A 9 0.42 6.27 -9.69
CA SER A 9 1.66 5.51 -9.78
C SER A 9 1.75 4.46 -8.70
N ASP A 10 2.21 3.28 -9.06
CA ASP A 10 2.83 2.39 -8.09
C ASP A 10 4.11 3.02 -7.49
N LEU A 11 4.61 2.44 -6.39
CA LEU A 11 5.78 2.90 -5.65
C LEU A 11 7.03 2.06 -5.94
N ASP A 12 7.05 0.82 -5.45
CA ASP A 12 8.23 -0.05 -5.41
C ASP A 12 8.52 -0.64 -6.80
N GLY A 13 9.67 -0.31 -7.41
CA GLY A 13 10.01 -0.69 -8.79
C GLY A 13 9.50 0.29 -9.85
N THR A 14 8.69 1.27 -9.45
CA THR A 14 8.12 2.28 -10.36
C THR A 14 8.66 3.68 -10.10
N LEU A 15 8.61 4.16 -8.85
CA LEU A 15 9.12 5.47 -8.44
C LEU A 15 10.35 5.39 -7.57
N ILE A 16 10.55 4.27 -6.86
CA ILE A 16 11.72 4.00 -6.04
C ILE A 16 12.17 2.57 -6.29
N SER A 17 13.42 2.26 -5.98
CA SER A 17 13.92 0.90 -6.13
C SER A 17 13.15 -0.08 -5.25
N THR A 18 12.90 -1.29 -5.75
CA THR A 18 12.32 -2.36 -4.94
C THR A 18 13.22 -2.69 -3.74
N PRO A 19 12.68 -3.18 -2.61
CA PRO A 19 13.50 -3.57 -1.46
C PRO A 19 14.56 -4.62 -1.81
N HIS A 20 14.28 -5.50 -2.77
CA HIS A 20 15.27 -6.46 -3.28
C HIS A 20 16.47 -5.75 -3.92
N LYS A 21 16.23 -4.75 -4.78
CA LYS A 21 17.29 -3.93 -5.41
C LYS A 21 18.03 -3.08 -4.37
N ALA A 22 17.34 -2.63 -3.32
CA ALA A 22 17.87 -1.81 -2.24
C ALA A 22 18.41 -2.61 -1.03
N GLN A 23 18.76 -3.90 -1.19
CA GLN A 23 19.34 -4.73 -0.12
C GLN A 23 18.49 -4.80 1.17
N GLY A 24 17.18 -4.84 1.01
CA GLY A 24 16.20 -4.86 2.11
C GLY A 24 15.88 -3.50 2.71
N LYS A 25 16.48 -2.41 2.22
CA LYS A 25 16.19 -1.03 2.63
C LYS A 25 14.99 -0.46 1.88
N TYR A 26 14.43 0.60 2.46
CA TYR A 26 13.30 1.36 1.91
C TYR A 26 13.75 2.81 1.68
N PRO A 27 14.47 3.08 0.58
CA PRO A 27 15.06 4.41 0.37
C PRO A 27 13.98 5.47 0.17
N PRO A 28 14.24 6.72 0.60
CA PRO A 28 13.38 7.85 0.29
C PRO A 28 13.45 8.21 -1.18
N ILE A 29 12.39 8.84 -1.70
CA ILE A 29 12.31 9.28 -3.09
C ILE A 29 13.44 10.24 -3.47
N THR A 30 14.04 10.96 -2.52
CA THR A 30 15.22 11.82 -2.77
C THR A 30 16.43 11.06 -3.32
N GLN A 31 16.51 9.75 -3.10
CA GLN A 31 17.55 8.88 -3.66
C GLN A 31 17.15 8.27 -5.03
N SER A 32 15.92 8.51 -5.48
CA SER A 32 15.40 8.03 -6.76
C SER A 32 15.57 9.07 -7.88
N PRO A 33 15.83 8.64 -9.13
CA PRO A 33 15.81 9.52 -10.30
C PRO A 33 14.44 10.20 -10.50
N CYS A 34 13.36 9.65 -9.92
CA CYS A 34 12.00 10.20 -10.01
C CYS A 34 11.77 11.44 -9.13
N PHE A 35 12.66 11.77 -8.19
CA PHE A 35 12.45 12.89 -7.27
C PHE A 35 12.20 14.22 -8.00
N HIS A 36 13.14 14.61 -8.85
CA HIS A 36 13.06 15.88 -9.56
C HIS A 36 11.87 15.96 -10.52
N PRO A 37 11.57 14.91 -11.31
CA PRO A 37 10.38 14.92 -12.15
C PRO A 37 9.06 15.05 -11.37
N ILE A 38 8.88 14.27 -10.30
CA ILE A 38 7.67 14.32 -9.45
C ILE A 38 7.51 15.68 -8.77
N ARG A 39 8.61 16.20 -8.22
CA ARG A 39 8.63 17.54 -7.64
C ARG A 39 8.25 18.61 -8.67
N ARG A 40 8.75 18.53 -9.92
CA ARG A 40 8.44 19.49 -10.99
C ARG A 40 6.97 19.41 -11.36
N TRP A 41 6.41 18.20 -11.40
CA TRP A 41 4.99 17.97 -11.65
C TRP A 41 4.10 18.66 -10.62
N LEU A 42 4.33 18.39 -9.32
CA LEU A 42 3.56 18.95 -8.21
C LEU A 42 3.63 20.49 -8.17
N MET A 43 4.84 21.05 -8.29
CA MET A 43 5.04 22.50 -8.25
C MET A 43 4.40 23.26 -9.42
N ASN A 44 4.08 22.57 -10.52
CA ASN A 44 3.43 23.17 -11.69
C ASN A 44 1.91 22.91 -11.75
N GLY A 45 1.32 22.47 -10.63
CA GLY A 45 -0.12 22.27 -10.44
C GLY A 45 -0.61 20.86 -10.75
N GLY A 46 0.28 19.91 -11.04
CA GLY A 46 -0.08 18.53 -11.34
C GLY A 46 -0.40 17.74 -10.08
N ASN A 47 -1.32 16.78 -10.17
CA ASN A 47 -1.72 15.93 -9.05
C ASN A 47 -1.02 14.58 -9.14
N VAL A 48 -0.68 14.00 -7.98
CA VAL A 48 -0.03 12.70 -7.85
C VAL A 48 -0.81 11.85 -6.86
N CYS A 49 -1.13 10.61 -7.22
CA CYS A 49 -1.66 9.60 -6.32
C CYS A 49 -0.73 8.39 -6.34
N ILE A 50 -0.04 8.13 -5.23
CA ILE A 50 0.78 6.94 -5.06
C ILE A 50 -0.11 5.79 -4.58
N ILE A 51 -0.08 4.64 -5.26
CA ILE A 51 -0.95 3.50 -5.01
C ILE A 51 -0.10 2.28 -4.73
N THR A 52 0.09 1.96 -3.46
CA THR A 52 1.06 0.96 -3.01
C THR A 52 0.46 -0.07 -2.06
N THR A 53 1.08 -1.24 -1.97
CA THR A 53 0.83 -2.24 -0.93
C THR A 53 1.50 -1.88 0.40
N ALA A 54 2.45 -0.94 0.37
CA ALA A 54 3.16 -0.46 1.54
C ALA A 54 2.25 0.24 2.54
N ASP A 55 2.72 0.26 3.79
CA ASP A 55 2.09 0.88 4.93
C ASP A 55 2.57 2.33 5.11
N LEU A 56 2.59 2.79 6.36
CA LEU A 56 3.01 4.12 6.77
C LEU A 56 4.48 4.44 6.50
N ARG A 57 5.34 3.47 6.16
CA ARG A 57 6.71 3.78 5.69
C ARG A 57 6.71 4.71 4.48
N THR A 58 5.62 4.71 3.72
CA THR A 58 5.41 5.62 2.58
C THR A 58 5.50 7.09 2.99
N LEU A 59 5.25 7.42 4.27
CA LEU A 59 5.41 8.79 4.78
C LEU A 59 6.87 9.24 4.70
N ASP A 60 7.80 8.42 5.20
CA ASP A 60 9.24 8.67 5.12
C ASP A 60 9.76 8.61 3.69
N GLN A 61 9.22 7.68 2.90
CA GLN A 61 9.69 7.50 1.53
C GLN A 61 9.22 8.59 0.57
N ILE A 62 8.03 9.15 0.78
CA ILE A 62 7.35 10.03 -0.19
C ILE A 62 6.88 11.33 0.43
N TYR A 63 6.09 11.28 1.50
CA TYR A 63 5.44 12.47 2.04
C TYR A 63 6.45 13.48 2.56
N PHE A 64 7.28 13.15 3.55
CA PHE A 64 8.22 14.10 4.14
C PHE A 64 9.19 14.69 3.10
N PRO A 65 9.76 13.91 2.15
CA PRO A 65 10.54 14.46 1.04
C PRO A 65 9.82 15.47 0.14
N LEU A 66 8.51 15.29 -0.09
CA LEU A 66 7.72 16.12 -1.02
C LEU A 66 6.91 17.21 -0.30
N GLN A 67 6.74 17.12 1.01
CA GLN A 67 5.98 18.03 1.86
C GLN A 67 6.35 19.51 1.65
N PRO A 68 7.64 19.91 1.53
CA PRO A 68 8.02 21.30 1.27
C PRO A 68 7.56 21.84 -0.09
N HIS A 69 7.06 20.98 -0.97
CA HIS A 69 6.62 21.31 -2.33
C HIS A 69 5.09 21.22 -2.48
N LEU A 70 4.38 20.91 -1.40
CA LEU A 70 2.92 20.90 -1.35
C LEU A 70 2.37 22.30 -1.10
N PRO A 71 1.12 22.56 -1.50
CA PRO A 71 0.47 23.84 -1.30
C PRO A 71 0.30 24.21 0.16
N GLN A 72 0.84 25.36 0.59
CA GLN A 72 0.43 26.02 1.83
C GLN A 72 -1.00 26.52 1.67
N GLY A 73 -1.96 25.59 1.74
CA GLY A 73 -3.36 25.93 1.66
C GLY A 73 -3.70 26.89 2.79
N ARG A 74 -4.03 28.14 2.46
CA ARG A 74 -5.06 28.86 3.20
C ARG A 74 -6.39 28.20 2.84
N PHE A 75 -6.62 27.00 3.36
CA PHE A 75 -7.96 26.46 3.36
C PHE A 75 -8.74 27.41 4.26
N GLY A 76 -9.58 28.25 3.64
CA GLY A 76 -10.56 29.01 4.40
C GLY A 76 -11.32 27.98 5.22
N ASP A 77 -11.32 28.15 6.53
CA ASP A 77 -12.19 27.42 7.42
C ASP A 77 -13.57 27.42 6.77
N CYS A 78 -13.99 26.28 6.23
CA CYS A 78 -15.40 26.04 6.02
C CYS A 78 -15.96 25.99 7.44
N GLN A 79 -16.22 27.16 8.02
CA GLN A 79 -17.14 27.28 9.14
C GLN A 79 -18.35 26.48 8.70
N GLN A 80 -18.55 25.35 9.36
CA GLN A 80 -19.83 24.68 9.35
C GLN A 80 -20.80 25.76 9.82
N ASP A 81 -21.54 26.35 8.87
CA ASP A 81 -22.68 27.19 9.16
C ASP A 81 -23.59 26.34 10.03
N THR A 82 -23.42 26.51 11.33
CA THR A 82 -24.31 25.97 12.33
C THR A 82 -25.60 26.72 12.07
N GLU A 83 -26.58 26.01 11.52
CA GLU A 83 -27.93 26.51 11.29
C GLU A 83 -28.39 27.24 12.56
N LYS A 84 -28.33 28.57 12.54
CA LYS A 84 -29.01 29.41 13.51
C LYS A 84 -30.49 29.32 13.22
N GLY A 85 -31.12 28.28 13.77
CA GLY A 85 -32.55 28.23 14.00
C GLY A 85 -32.94 29.35 14.96
N GLY A 86 -33.42 30.46 14.41
CA GLY A 86 -34.08 31.51 15.17
C GLY A 86 -35.58 31.23 15.26
N ASN A 87 -36.09 31.01 16.48
CA ASN A 87 -37.18 31.79 17.10
C ASN A 87 -37.78 31.05 18.30
N GLY A 88 -37.74 31.67 19.48
CA GLY A 88 -38.46 31.18 20.65
C GLY A 88 -38.08 31.80 22.00
N ASN A 89 -38.36 33.11 22.16
CA ASN A 89 -38.60 33.90 23.39
C ASN A 89 -37.62 33.87 24.60
N PRO A 90 -37.31 35.07 25.17
CA PRO A 90 -36.53 35.20 26.39
C PRO A 90 -37.44 35.24 27.64
N THR A 91 -36.97 34.68 28.76
CA THR A 91 -37.53 35.01 30.07
C THR A 91 -36.40 35.28 31.05
N MET A 92 -36.54 36.44 31.70
CA MET A 92 -35.66 37.05 32.68
C MET A 92 -35.20 36.11 33.81
N LEU A 93 -33.96 36.28 34.27
CA LEU A 93 -33.70 36.43 35.70
C LEU A 93 -32.42 37.24 35.98
N LYS A 94 -32.62 38.32 36.73
CA LYS A 94 -31.63 39.21 37.35
C LYS A 94 -31.00 38.56 38.60
N ARG A 95 -29.72 38.85 38.88
CA ARG A 95 -29.14 39.31 40.18
C ARG A 95 -27.60 39.28 40.11
N SER A 96 -26.93 40.44 40.11
CA SER A 96 -26.36 41.23 41.25
C SER A 96 -24.96 40.74 41.68
N ILE A 97 -23.86 41.44 41.32
CA ILE A 97 -23.15 42.57 41.98
C ILE A 97 -22.33 42.17 43.23
N SER A 98 -20.99 42.37 43.15
CA SER A 98 -20.03 42.99 44.11
C SER A 98 -18.63 42.31 44.01
N HIS A 99 -17.53 42.94 43.51
CA HIS A 99 -16.58 43.91 44.12
C HIS A 99 -15.75 43.37 45.33
N PRO A 100 -14.60 43.96 45.73
CA PRO A 100 -13.32 44.23 45.00
C PRO A 100 -12.06 43.99 45.90
N SER A 101 -10.83 44.19 45.38
CA SER A 101 -9.61 44.69 46.10
C SER A 101 -8.37 44.44 45.21
N ASP A 102 -7.68 45.41 44.61
CA ASP A 102 -6.87 46.56 45.08
C ASP A 102 -5.51 46.26 45.72
N THR A 103 -4.55 47.12 45.34
CA THR A 103 -3.15 47.38 45.81
C THR A 103 -2.04 46.50 45.21
N SER A 104 -0.90 47.01 44.71
CA SER A 104 -0.23 48.32 44.79
C SER A 104 0.98 48.40 43.82
N ASP A 105 1.23 49.58 43.22
CA ASP A 105 2.48 50.40 43.16
C ASP A 105 3.88 49.71 43.08
N SER A 106 4.93 50.19 42.39
CA SER A 106 5.32 51.49 41.82
C SER A 106 6.70 51.38 41.10
N SER A 107 7.13 52.51 40.51
CA SER A 107 8.46 52.89 39.96
C SER A 107 8.59 52.78 38.43
N SER A 108 8.53 53.85 37.62
CA SER A 108 9.32 55.11 37.51
C SER A 108 10.72 54.91 36.88
N ASP A 109 10.86 55.16 35.58
CA ASP A 109 11.75 56.22 35.01
C ASP A 109 11.79 56.23 33.46
N PRO A 110 12.30 57.31 32.82
CA PRO A 110 11.60 57.93 31.70
C PRO A 110 12.40 57.97 30.38
N HIS A 111 11.71 58.51 29.36
CA HIS A 111 12.25 59.17 28.18
C HIS A 111 13.19 58.37 27.26
N GLN A 112 12.65 57.91 26.13
CA GLN A 112 13.35 58.09 24.86
C GLN A 112 12.38 58.40 23.71
N SER A 113 12.64 59.55 23.10
CA SER A 113 11.95 60.12 21.95
C SER A 113 12.28 59.29 20.71
N THR A 114 11.27 58.81 20.00
CA THR A 114 11.42 58.42 18.59
C THR A 114 10.30 59.04 17.77
N LYS A 115 10.76 59.81 16.79
CA LYS A 115 10.03 60.60 15.82
C LYS A 115 8.95 59.81 15.08
N ASP A 116 7.87 60.53 14.84
CA ASP A 116 6.83 60.27 13.85
C ASP A 116 7.42 59.85 12.49
N LEU A 117 7.14 58.61 12.10
CA LEU A 117 7.09 58.20 10.70
C LEU A 117 5.81 57.40 10.49
N LEU A 118 4.82 58.09 9.93
CA LEU A 118 3.60 57.52 9.35
C LEU A 118 3.95 56.36 8.40
N PRO A 119 3.44 55.14 8.60
CA PRO A 119 3.41 54.18 7.53
C PRO A 119 2.20 54.49 6.65
N LEU A 120 2.46 55.01 5.45
CA LEU A 120 1.50 55.02 4.35
C LEU A 120 1.05 53.57 4.11
N SER A 121 -0.13 53.23 4.63
CA SER A 121 -0.81 51.97 4.37
C SER A 121 -1.31 51.96 2.93
N ASN A 122 -0.45 51.57 1.99
CA ASN A 122 -0.88 51.14 0.67
C ASN A 122 -1.57 49.77 0.82
N GLN A 123 -2.86 49.80 1.19
CA GLN A 123 -3.76 48.66 1.00
C GLN A 123 -4.05 48.48 -0.50
N ASN A 124 -3.03 48.09 -1.26
CA ASN A 124 -3.28 47.38 -2.51
C ASN A 124 -3.66 45.95 -2.12
N ASN A 125 -4.96 45.75 -1.90
CA ASN A 125 -5.61 44.44 -1.86
C ASN A 125 -5.56 43.82 -3.27
N GLU A 126 -4.37 43.64 -3.82
CA GLU A 126 -4.14 42.70 -4.90
C GLU A 126 -4.50 41.33 -4.31
N LYS A 127 -5.71 40.88 -4.62
CA LYS A 127 -6.12 39.49 -4.44
C LYS A 127 -5.08 38.66 -5.18
N SER A 128 -4.05 38.21 -4.47
CA SER A 128 -3.05 37.32 -5.03
C SER A 128 -3.82 36.09 -5.49
N GLU A 129 -4.01 35.97 -6.80
CA GLU A 129 -4.64 34.78 -7.38
C GLU A 129 -3.82 33.60 -6.87
N SER A 130 -4.46 32.77 -6.05
CA SER A 130 -3.84 31.59 -5.48
C SER A 130 -3.45 30.69 -6.64
N PHE A 131 -2.16 30.63 -6.97
CA PHE A 131 -1.66 29.74 -7.99
C PHE A 131 -2.15 28.32 -7.69
N CYS A 132 -2.81 27.69 -8.66
CA CYS A 132 -3.29 26.31 -8.54
C CYS A 132 -2.08 25.37 -8.38
N GLN A 133 -1.80 25.00 -7.14
CA GLN A 133 -0.76 24.07 -6.73
C GLN A 133 -1.27 22.62 -6.77
N GLY A 134 -0.36 21.66 -6.95
CA GLY A 134 -0.69 20.25 -7.11
C GLY A 134 -1.13 19.57 -5.83
N THR A 135 -1.84 18.44 -5.95
CA THR A 135 -2.26 17.59 -4.82
C THR A 135 -1.42 16.32 -4.76
N LEU A 136 -1.05 15.89 -3.54
CA LEU A 136 -0.48 14.57 -3.29
C LEU A 136 -1.48 13.71 -2.50
N LEU A 137 -1.78 12.53 -3.02
CA LEU A 137 -2.56 11.49 -2.37
C LEU A 137 -1.71 10.23 -2.17
N LEU A 138 -1.94 9.53 -1.06
CA LEU A 138 -1.32 8.24 -0.76
C LEU A 138 -2.43 7.19 -0.57
N SER A 139 -2.54 6.28 -1.53
CA SER A 139 -3.40 5.11 -1.47
C SER A 139 -2.58 3.92 -0.97
N LEU A 140 -2.72 3.57 0.30
CA LEU A 140 -1.94 2.53 0.98
C LEU A 140 -2.67 1.19 0.99
N TYR A 141 -1.98 0.11 1.38
CA TYR A 141 -2.55 -1.22 1.60
C TYR A 141 -3.33 -1.74 0.37
N SER A 142 -2.78 -1.56 -0.82
CA SER A 142 -3.41 -1.95 -2.09
C SER A 142 -4.77 -1.27 -2.33
N GLY A 143 -4.96 -0.05 -1.81
CA GLY A 143 -6.21 0.69 -1.97
C GLY A 143 -7.18 0.57 -0.80
N ALA A 144 -6.79 -0.04 0.33
CA ALA A 144 -7.67 -0.06 1.50
C ALA A 144 -7.79 1.32 2.16
N ALA A 145 -6.77 2.17 2.07
CA ALA A 145 -6.77 3.51 2.65
C ALA A 145 -6.39 4.55 1.61
N LEU A 146 -7.01 5.73 1.68
CA LEU A 146 -6.62 6.89 0.88
C LEU A 146 -6.35 8.06 1.82
N TYR A 147 -5.15 8.62 1.75
CA TYR A 147 -4.74 9.77 2.53
C TYR A 147 -4.52 10.97 1.62
N ARG A 148 -4.92 12.15 2.10
CA ARG A 148 -4.62 13.45 1.50
C ARG A 148 -3.43 14.05 2.23
N CYS A 149 -2.43 14.48 1.48
CA CYS A 149 -1.25 15.14 2.03
C CYS A 149 -1.36 16.65 1.84
N THR A 150 -1.15 17.38 2.93
CA THR A 150 -0.97 18.83 2.96
C THR A 150 0.44 19.14 3.47
N PRO A 151 0.92 20.39 3.48
CA PRO A 151 2.21 20.71 4.08
C PRO A 151 2.27 20.46 5.58
N ASN A 152 1.13 20.37 6.26
CA ASN A 152 1.08 20.32 7.72
C ASN A 152 0.41 19.05 8.25
N SER A 153 -0.18 18.24 7.38
CA SER A 153 -0.98 17.09 7.79
C SER A 153 -1.04 16.00 6.73
N VAL A 154 -1.21 14.77 7.19
CA VAL A 154 -1.70 13.65 6.38
C VAL A 154 -3.04 13.22 6.96
N GLU A 155 -4.09 13.29 6.13
CA GLU A 155 -5.48 13.15 6.54
C GLU A 155 -6.14 11.97 5.84
N LEU A 156 -6.77 11.08 6.61
CA LEU A 156 -7.53 9.97 6.05
C LEU A 156 -8.79 10.50 5.33
N VAL A 157 -8.98 10.08 4.08
CA VAL A 157 -10.21 10.36 3.32
C VAL A 157 -11.30 9.38 3.79
N LYS A 158 -11.99 9.74 4.88
CA LYS A 158 -13.01 8.89 5.52
C LYS A 158 -14.11 8.45 4.56
N ASP A 159 -14.54 9.34 3.67
CA ASP A 159 -15.58 9.04 2.69
C ASP A 159 -15.16 7.94 1.72
N TYR A 160 -13.88 7.91 1.31
CA TYR A 160 -13.34 6.82 0.50
C TYR A 160 -13.42 5.49 1.24
N VAL A 161 -12.99 5.45 2.51
CA VAL A 161 -12.99 4.23 3.32
C VAL A 161 -14.41 3.70 3.55
N ASN A 162 -15.38 4.60 3.73
CA ASN A 162 -16.75 4.26 4.07
C ASN A 162 -17.69 4.11 2.85
N SER A 163 -17.27 4.54 1.66
CA SER A 163 -18.13 4.48 0.47
C SER A 163 -18.30 3.05 -0.07
N THR A 164 -19.32 2.87 -0.91
CA THR A 164 -19.51 1.65 -1.70
C THR A 164 -18.64 1.70 -2.96
N HIS A 165 -17.87 0.63 -3.19
CA HIS A 165 -16.93 0.52 -4.32
C HIS A 165 -17.33 -0.58 -5.30
N TYR A 166 -16.92 -0.47 -6.56
CA TYR A 166 -17.08 -1.56 -7.52
C TYR A 166 -16.00 -2.60 -7.32
N ALA A 167 -16.41 -3.86 -7.26
CA ALA A 167 -15.47 -4.95 -7.42
C ALA A 167 -15.19 -5.20 -8.90
N ILE A 168 -13.92 -5.48 -9.19
CA ILE A 168 -13.51 -5.91 -10.53
C ILE A 168 -14.10 -7.30 -10.85
N ASN A 169 -14.22 -7.59 -12.15
CA ASN A 169 -14.75 -8.85 -12.63
C ASN A 169 -14.00 -10.08 -12.07
N ASP A 170 -12.69 -9.98 -11.84
CA ASP A 170 -11.92 -11.10 -11.28
C ASP A 170 -12.41 -11.49 -9.87
N SER A 171 -12.75 -10.51 -9.03
CA SER A 171 -13.30 -10.78 -7.69
C SER A 171 -14.72 -11.36 -7.77
N ALA A 172 -15.50 -10.93 -8.75
CA ALA A 172 -16.82 -11.48 -9.02
C ALA A 172 -16.77 -12.92 -9.54
N ASP A 173 -15.83 -13.22 -10.45
CA ASP A 173 -15.62 -14.54 -11.00
C ASP A 173 -15.10 -15.50 -9.92
N LEU A 174 -14.24 -15.01 -9.02
CA LEU A 174 -13.80 -15.77 -7.85
C LEU A 174 -14.98 -16.16 -6.94
N LEU A 175 -15.89 -15.24 -6.65
CA LEU A 175 -17.11 -15.54 -5.88
C LEU A 175 -18.01 -16.56 -6.56
N LYS A 176 -18.22 -16.44 -7.87
CA LYS A 176 -19.01 -17.41 -8.65
C LYS A 176 -18.38 -18.80 -8.60
N SER A 177 -17.06 -18.89 -8.64
CA SER A 177 -16.34 -20.17 -8.62
C SER A 177 -16.42 -20.90 -7.27
N CYS A 178 -16.74 -20.20 -6.18
CA CYS A 178 -16.78 -20.78 -4.84
C CYS A 178 -18.17 -21.26 -4.40
N GLU A 179 -19.19 -21.19 -5.28
CA GLU A 179 -20.58 -21.61 -5.02
C GLU A 179 -21.14 -21.12 -3.67
N THR A 180 -20.69 -19.96 -3.18
CA THR A 180 -21.05 -19.51 -1.83
C THR A 180 -22.48 -18.94 -1.82
N PRO A 181 -23.41 -19.54 -1.04
CA PRO A 181 -24.72 -18.95 -0.84
C PRO A 181 -24.56 -17.70 0.04
N GLU A 182 -24.83 -16.53 -0.51
CA GLU A 182 -25.02 -15.26 0.23
C GLU A 182 -23.82 -14.79 1.10
N GLY A 183 -22.67 -14.54 0.46
CA GLY A 183 -21.51 -13.92 1.12
C GLY A 183 -21.65 -12.41 1.42
N PRO A 184 -20.66 -11.80 2.10
CA PRO A 184 -20.67 -10.37 2.50
C PRO A 184 -20.67 -9.37 1.34
N MET A 185 -20.50 -9.83 0.10
CA MET A 185 -20.66 -9.01 -1.08
C MET A 185 -22.14 -9.02 -1.50
N ARG A 186 -22.82 -7.87 -1.33
CA ARG A 186 -24.18 -7.70 -1.82
C ARG A 186 -24.17 -7.42 -3.32
N CYS A 187 -24.65 -8.38 -4.10
CA CYS A 187 -25.05 -8.15 -5.48
C CYS A 187 -26.37 -7.36 -5.49
N GLU A 188 -26.31 -6.04 -5.44
CA GLU A 188 -27.50 -5.23 -5.66
C GLU A 188 -27.87 -5.25 -7.14
N ASN A 189 -28.85 -6.07 -7.49
CA ASN A 189 -29.60 -5.92 -8.73
C ASN A 189 -30.45 -4.66 -8.62
N LYS A 190 -29.85 -3.48 -8.85
CA LYS A 190 -30.63 -2.27 -9.16
C LYS A 190 -31.25 -2.46 -10.54
N GLY A 191 -32.30 -3.28 -10.60
CA GLY A 191 -33.22 -3.31 -11.70
C GLY A 191 -33.90 -1.95 -11.76
N GLU A 192 -33.45 -1.10 -12.68
CA GLU A 192 -34.28 0.01 -13.14
C GLU A 192 -35.62 -0.61 -13.53
N SER A 193 -36.68 -0.19 -12.84
CA SER A 193 -38.02 -0.78 -12.86
C SER A 193 -38.77 -0.53 -14.18
N GLY A 194 -38.07 -0.58 -15.31
CA GLY A 194 -38.57 -0.30 -16.65
C GLY A 194 -38.42 -1.50 -17.57
N GLY A 195 -39.31 -2.49 -17.44
CA GLY A 195 -39.89 -3.37 -18.48
C GLY A 195 -39.03 -4.04 -19.57
N GLY A 196 -37.70 -3.92 -19.58
CA GLY A 196 -36.85 -4.47 -20.63
C GLY A 196 -36.21 -5.80 -20.22
N ASN A 197 -36.55 -6.89 -20.94
CA ASN A 197 -35.95 -8.24 -20.83
C ASN A 197 -34.45 -8.31 -21.22
N GLY A 198 -33.67 -7.26 -20.99
CA GLY A 198 -32.22 -7.29 -21.19
C GLY A 198 -31.55 -8.07 -20.05
N PRO A 199 -30.49 -8.86 -20.32
CA PRO A 199 -29.70 -9.47 -19.26
C PRO A 199 -29.15 -8.36 -18.34
N SER A 200 -29.68 -8.30 -17.12
CA SER A 200 -29.23 -7.36 -16.11
C SER A 200 -27.82 -7.76 -15.70
N ASN A 201 -26.81 -7.02 -16.20
CA ASN A 201 -25.45 -7.13 -15.69
C ASN A 201 -25.43 -6.59 -14.26
N ALA A 202 -25.70 -7.47 -13.29
CA ALA A 202 -25.53 -7.23 -11.88
C ALA A 202 -24.09 -6.75 -11.67
N ALA A 203 -23.92 -5.48 -11.34
CA ALA A 203 -22.60 -4.99 -10.95
C ALA A 203 -22.37 -5.38 -9.49
N ASN A 204 -21.15 -5.86 -9.21
CA ASN A 204 -20.79 -6.30 -7.88
C ASN A 204 -20.19 -5.13 -7.11
N TYR A 205 -20.71 -4.89 -5.91
CA TYR A 205 -20.32 -3.79 -5.05
C TYR A 205 -19.81 -4.30 -3.71
N VAL A 206 -18.88 -3.55 -3.12
CA VAL A 206 -18.32 -3.83 -1.79
C VAL A 206 -18.49 -2.59 -0.93
N GLN A 207 -19.08 -2.78 0.25
CA GLN A 207 -19.28 -1.70 1.21
C GLN A 207 -18.00 -1.46 2.01
N GLY A 208 -17.41 -0.28 1.87
CA GLY A 208 -16.17 0.13 2.52
C GLY A 208 -14.93 -0.65 2.08
N THR A 209 -13.75 -0.17 2.45
CA THR A 209 -12.48 -0.68 1.90
C THR A 209 -11.72 -1.65 2.83
N CYS A 210 -12.09 -1.73 4.11
CA CYS A 210 -11.35 -2.51 5.10
C CYS A 210 -12.03 -3.82 5.52
N ILE A 211 -11.21 -4.74 6.03
CA ILE A 211 -11.61 -5.98 6.68
C ILE A 211 -12.19 -5.62 8.05
N THR A 212 -13.40 -6.10 8.33
CA THR A 212 -14.02 -5.89 9.63
C THR A 212 -13.29 -6.72 10.71
N ARG A 213 -13.36 -6.28 11.96
CA ARG A 213 -12.75 -7.02 13.08
C ARG A 213 -13.16 -8.49 13.15
N CYS A 214 -14.45 -8.78 13.01
CA CYS A 214 -14.96 -10.16 13.03
C CYS A 214 -14.36 -11.03 11.90
N VAL A 215 -14.25 -10.47 10.70
CA VAL A 215 -13.61 -11.16 9.57
C VAL A 215 -12.11 -11.34 9.82
N SER A 216 -11.44 -10.34 10.38
CA SER A 216 -10.01 -10.43 10.72
C SER A 216 -9.75 -11.50 11.78
N GLU A 217 -10.55 -11.59 12.83
CA GLU A 217 -10.42 -12.62 13.87
C GLU A 217 -10.60 -14.03 13.26
N THR A 218 -11.62 -14.20 12.40
CA THR A 218 -11.83 -15.44 11.65
C THR A 218 -10.64 -15.77 10.75
N LEU A 219 -10.16 -14.79 9.99
CA LEU A 219 -8.99 -14.91 9.10
C LEU A 219 -7.77 -15.38 9.89
N LEU A 220 -7.46 -14.76 11.03
CA LEU A 220 -6.31 -15.11 11.85
C LEU A 220 -6.36 -16.58 12.32
N VAL A 221 -7.54 -17.09 12.71
CA VAL A 221 -7.70 -18.51 13.08
C VAL A 221 -7.38 -19.44 11.91
N HIS A 222 -7.84 -19.13 10.69
CA HIS A 222 -7.50 -19.92 9.50
C HIS A 222 -6.01 -19.85 9.17
N LEU A 223 -5.41 -18.65 9.24
CA LEU A 223 -3.99 -18.45 8.94
C LEU A 223 -3.09 -19.19 9.91
N THR A 224 -3.42 -19.19 11.21
CA THR A 224 -2.66 -19.93 12.22
C THR A 224 -2.59 -21.43 11.85
N LYS A 225 -3.70 -22.07 11.47
CA LYS A 225 -3.71 -23.49 11.07
C LYS A 225 -2.86 -23.79 9.84
N ILE A 226 -2.98 -22.95 8.81
CA ILE A 226 -2.19 -23.11 7.58
C ILE A 226 -0.70 -22.95 7.89
N TYR A 227 -0.37 -21.96 8.72
CA TYR A 227 1.01 -21.66 9.05
C TYR A 227 1.63 -22.68 9.99
N GLU A 228 0.87 -23.24 10.93
CA GLU A 228 1.27 -24.38 11.75
C GLU A 228 1.64 -25.59 10.86
N SER A 229 0.84 -25.85 9.82
CA SER A 229 1.17 -26.91 8.85
C SER A 229 2.47 -26.65 8.10
N TYR A 230 2.72 -25.38 7.71
CA TYR A 230 3.96 -24.97 7.07
C TYR A 230 5.18 -25.08 8.01
N ILE A 231 5.05 -24.61 9.26
CA ILE A 231 6.13 -24.72 10.27
C ILE A 231 6.43 -26.19 10.56
N TYR A 232 5.41 -27.04 10.70
CA TYR A 232 5.59 -28.46 10.93
C TYR A 232 6.40 -29.11 9.80
N ASP A 233 6.02 -28.85 8.53
CA ASP A 233 6.76 -29.37 7.38
C ASP A 233 8.21 -28.85 7.33
N LEU A 234 8.44 -27.59 7.70
CA LEU A 234 9.79 -27.02 7.81
C LEU A 234 10.62 -27.70 8.91
N LEU A 235 10.06 -27.85 10.12
CA LEU A 235 10.72 -28.50 11.25
C LEU A 235 11.02 -29.98 10.97
N ARG A 236 10.16 -30.65 10.20
CA ARG A 236 10.38 -32.03 9.76
C ARG A 236 11.42 -32.17 8.64
N GLY A 237 11.86 -31.05 8.05
CA GLY A 237 12.79 -31.04 6.93
C GLY A 237 12.20 -31.59 5.64
N GLU A 238 10.91 -31.37 5.39
CA GLU A 238 10.23 -31.83 4.18
C GLU A 238 10.94 -31.29 2.92
N PRO A 239 11.46 -32.16 2.02
CA PRO A 239 12.41 -31.75 0.98
C PRO A 239 11.91 -30.63 0.06
N VAL A 240 10.64 -30.72 -0.36
CA VAL A 240 10.01 -29.73 -1.26
C VAL A 240 9.90 -28.36 -0.57
N VAL A 241 9.61 -28.37 0.73
CA VAL A 241 9.38 -27.17 1.54
C VAL A 241 10.71 -26.48 1.86
N VAL A 242 11.73 -27.27 2.22
CA VAL A 242 13.11 -26.80 2.41
C VAL A 242 13.66 -26.18 1.12
N ALA A 243 13.57 -26.89 -0.01
CA ALA A 243 14.06 -26.41 -1.30
C ALA A 243 13.36 -25.12 -1.76
N ALA A 244 12.07 -24.98 -1.50
CA ALA A 244 11.35 -23.74 -1.81
C ALA A 244 11.74 -22.60 -0.86
N SER A 245 11.98 -22.89 0.41
CA SER A 245 12.33 -21.86 1.42
C SER A 245 13.74 -21.30 1.24
N GLN A 246 14.65 -22.06 0.61
CA GLN A 246 15.95 -21.55 0.16
C GLN A 246 15.84 -20.42 -0.88
N ARG A 247 14.67 -20.25 -1.52
CA ARG A 247 14.42 -19.15 -2.48
C ARG A 247 13.89 -17.89 -1.82
N LEU A 248 13.66 -17.91 -0.50
CA LEU A 248 13.34 -16.69 0.24
C LEU A 248 14.51 -15.71 0.16
N SER A 249 14.23 -14.42 0.26
CA SER A 249 15.30 -13.43 0.40
C SER A 249 16.09 -13.67 1.69
N HIS A 250 17.38 -13.27 1.71
CA HIS A 250 18.27 -13.40 2.86
C HIS A 250 17.63 -12.96 4.19
N ARG A 251 16.89 -11.86 4.19
CA ARG A 251 16.16 -11.34 5.37
C ARG A 251 15.21 -12.38 5.99
N TYR A 252 14.44 -13.08 5.17
CA TYR A 252 13.46 -14.08 5.64
C TYR A 252 14.09 -15.45 5.89
N GLN A 253 15.19 -15.78 5.21
CA GLN A 253 16.02 -16.93 5.57
C GLN A 253 16.60 -16.75 6.98
N LEU A 254 17.16 -15.56 7.27
CA LEU A 254 17.69 -15.22 8.59
C LEU A 254 16.59 -15.27 9.67
N MET A 255 15.40 -14.74 9.37
CA MET A 255 14.23 -14.84 10.25
C MET A 255 13.95 -16.30 10.65
N TRP A 256 13.85 -17.22 9.68
CA TRP A 256 13.61 -18.63 9.96
C TRP A 256 14.77 -19.31 10.69
N LYS A 257 16.01 -19.02 10.30
CA LYS A 257 17.22 -19.51 10.98
C LYS A 257 17.19 -19.17 12.47
N MET A 258 16.85 -17.93 12.81
CA MET A 258 16.76 -17.46 14.19
C MET A 258 15.63 -18.15 14.96
N ILE A 259 14.45 -18.29 14.34
CA ILE A 259 13.31 -19.00 14.97
C ILE A 259 13.70 -20.43 15.30
N PHE A 260 14.26 -21.18 14.36
CA PHE A 260 14.62 -22.58 14.59
C PHE A 260 15.72 -22.74 15.63
N ARG A 261 16.76 -21.91 15.56
CA ARG A 261 17.83 -21.95 16.56
C ARG A 261 17.33 -21.63 17.96
N TYR A 262 16.45 -20.64 18.11
CA TYR A 262 15.85 -20.35 19.41
C TYR A 262 15.01 -21.53 19.92
N LEU A 263 14.23 -22.18 19.06
CA LEU A 263 13.44 -23.36 19.42
C LEU A 263 14.32 -24.58 19.79
N ASP A 264 15.46 -24.76 19.13
CA ASP A 264 16.45 -25.79 19.47
C ASP A 264 17.09 -25.54 20.83
N ASP A 265 17.55 -24.32 21.08
CA ASP A 265 18.13 -23.89 22.35
C ASP A 265 17.13 -24.12 23.50
N LEU A 266 15.87 -23.78 23.25
CA LEU A 266 14.79 -23.95 24.20
C LEU A 266 14.50 -25.42 24.50
N TYR A 267 14.41 -26.26 23.47
CA TYR A 267 14.19 -27.70 23.62
C TYR A 267 15.33 -28.37 24.41
N GLN A 268 16.59 -28.04 24.08
CA GLN A 268 17.76 -28.59 24.79
C GLN A 268 17.81 -28.18 26.26
N CYS A 269 17.46 -26.92 26.56
CA CYS A 269 17.41 -26.41 27.93
C CYS A 269 16.35 -27.13 28.77
N VAL A 270 15.17 -27.40 28.20
CA VAL A 270 14.04 -27.99 28.93
C VAL A 270 14.12 -29.52 29.01
N CYS A 271 14.58 -30.19 27.95
CA CYS A 271 14.47 -31.65 27.82
C CYS A 271 15.80 -32.41 28.01
N GLU A 272 16.95 -31.84 27.64
CA GLU A 272 18.21 -32.60 27.52
C GLU A 272 19.24 -32.31 28.63
N THR A 273 18.94 -31.43 29.59
CA THR A 273 19.83 -31.09 30.72
C THR A 273 21.24 -30.63 30.29
N ARG A 274 21.40 -30.11 29.06
CA ARG A 274 22.67 -29.60 28.53
C ARG A 274 22.46 -28.27 27.82
N CYS A 275 22.82 -27.17 28.47
CA CYS A 275 23.04 -25.91 27.78
C CYS A 275 24.43 -25.94 27.14
N VAL A 276 24.49 -26.06 25.81
CA VAL A 276 25.74 -25.78 25.09
C VAL A 276 25.93 -24.26 25.06
N GLU A 277 27.07 -23.77 25.56
CA GLU A 277 27.47 -22.34 25.59
C GLU A 277 27.78 -21.75 24.19
N LYS A 278 27.21 -22.30 23.11
CA LYS A 278 27.43 -21.74 21.78
C LYS A 278 26.83 -20.33 21.72
N PRO A 279 27.59 -19.30 21.31
CA PRO A 279 27.07 -17.96 21.12
C PRO A 279 25.90 -17.99 20.12
N VAL A 280 24.85 -17.22 20.43
CA VAL A 280 23.54 -17.29 19.76
C VAL A 280 23.63 -16.94 18.26
N PHE A 281 24.63 -16.14 17.83
CA PHE A 281 24.70 -15.58 16.47
C PHE A 281 26.08 -15.62 15.80
N ALA A 282 27.06 -16.38 16.32
CA ALA A 282 28.45 -16.25 15.85
C ALA A 282 28.78 -16.99 14.52
N SER A 283 27.79 -17.52 13.78
CA SER A 283 28.09 -18.22 12.54
C SER A 283 27.18 -17.79 11.37
N ASP A 284 27.85 -17.31 10.32
CA ASP A 284 27.32 -17.07 8.97
C ASP A 284 26.95 -18.37 8.24
N ASN A 285 26.81 -19.51 8.96
CA ASN A 285 26.45 -20.79 8.36
C ASN A 285 25.22 -20.61 7.46
N ASP A 286 25.31 -21.22 6.28
CA ASP A 286 24.27 -21.15 5.26
C ASP A 286 22.92 -21.58 5.87
N PHE A 287 21.85 -20.88 5.51
CA PHE A 287 20.48 -21.27 5.85
C PHE A 287 20.21 -22.73 5.45
N THR A 288 20.82 -23.18 4.36
CA THR A 288 20.80 -24.56 3.88
C THR A 288 21.37 -25.54 4.90
N GLU A 289 22.53 -25.21 5.49
CA GLU A 289 23.16 -26.04 6.51
C GLU A 289 22.24 -26.15 7.72
N SER A 290 21.68 -25.01 8.16
CA SER A 290 20.78 -24.94 9.32
C SER A 290 19.55 -25.84 9.13
N LEU A 291 18.92 -25.81 7.95
CA LEU A 291 17.77 -26.67 7.62
C LEU A 291 18.16 -28.16 7.51
N SER A 292 19.36 -28.46 7.00
CA SER A 292 19.84 -29.84 6.89
C SER A 292 20.21 -30.47 8.23
N THR A 293 20.56 -29.63 9.22
CA THR A 293 20.91 -30.06 10.59
C THR A 293 19.72 -30.13 11.53
N VAL A 294 18.50 -29.75 11.08
CA VAL A 294 17.31 -29.84 11.92
C VAL A 294 17.12 -31.31 12.33
N PRO A 295 17.12 -31.61 13.65
CA PRO A 295 16.95 -32.98 14.11
C PRO A 295 15.64 -33.55 13.57
N LYS A 296 15.71 -34.70 12.91
CA LYS A 296 14.53 -35.45 12.41
C LYS A 296 13.81 -36.21 13.52
N ASP A 297 14.08 -35.85 14.77
CA ASP A 297 13.42 -36.43 15.92
C ASP A 297 11.98 -35.89 16.00
N GLU A 298 11.02 -36.78 15.76
CA GLU A 298 9.59 -36.45 15.77
C GLU A 298 9.16 -35.91 17.15
N GLU A 299 9.78 -36.38 18.24
CA GLU A 299 9.47 -35.89 19.59
C GLU A 299 9.84 -34.41 19.74
N ALA A 300 11.04 -34.03 19.31
CA ALA A 300 11.50 -32.65 19.30
C ALA A 300 10.62 -31.76 18.42
N VAL A 301 10.22 -32.22 17.23
CA VAL A 301 9.30 -31.48 16.34
C VAL A 301 7.96 -31.23 17.02
N LEU A 302 7.34 -32.28 17.60
CA LEU A 302 6.05 -32.16 18.29
C LEU A 302 6.14 -31.28 19.54
N TRP A 303 7.27 -31.32 20.26
CA TRP A 303 7.50 -30.42 21.40
C TRP A 303 7.54 -28.95 20.95
N LYS A 304 8.32 -28.63 19.91
CA LYS A 304 8.43 -27.26 19.37
C LYS A 304 7.10 -26.74 18.85
N MET A 305 6.34 -27.60 18.17
CA MET A 305 4.98 -27.25 17.76
C MET A 305 4.09 -26.93 18.96
N ARG A 306 4.07 -27.76 20.01
CA ARG A 306 3.29 -27.49 21.23
C ARG A 306 3.70 -26.17 21.90
N TYR A 307 4.99 -25.87 21.93
CA TYR A 307 5.50 -24.60 22.43
C TYR A 307 4.97 -23.40 21.62
N LEU A 308 4.95 -23.49 20.28
CA LEU A 308 4.39 -22.43 19.43
C LEU A 308 2.87 -22.29 19.59
N HIS A 309 2.13 -23.41 19.65
CA HIS A 309 0.67 -23.41 19.80
C HIS A 309 0.22 -22.81 21.14
N SER A 310 0.99 -23.00 22.21
CA SER A 310 0.69 -22.38 23.52
C SER A 310 0.90 -20.86 23.53
N ARG A 311 1.48 -20.27 22.48
CA ARG A 311 1.73 -18.83 22.33
C ARG A 311 1.14 -18.30 21.01
N PRO A 312 -0.19 -18.28 20.85
CA PRO A 312 -0.84 -17.90 19.58
C PRO A 312 -0.50 -16.48 19.11
N ASP A 313 -0.10 -15.59 20.03
CA ASP A 313 0.27 -14.20 19.73
C ASP A 313 1.75 -14.02 19.37
N LEU A 314 2.56 -15.08 19.43
CA LEU A 314 4.01 -14.97 19.22
C LEU A 314 4.34 -14.53 17.81
N LEU A 315 3.70 -15.12 16.79
CA LEU A 315 3.95 -14.77 15.39
C LEU A 315 3.57 -13.32 15.07
N ILE A 316 2.51 -12.82 15.71
CA ILE A 316 2.08 -11.43 15.58
C ILE A 316 3.06 -10.51 16.30
N SER A 317 3.49 -10.88 17.51
CA SER A 317 4.43 -10.10 18.32
C SER A 317 5.81 -10.00 17.67
N LEU A 318 6.25 -11.06 17.01
CA LEU A 318 7.46 -11.08 16.19
C LEU A 318 7.30 -10.33 14.85
N GLY A 319 6.07 -9.95 14.47
CA GLY A 319 5.78 -9.28 13.20
C GLY A 319 5.88 -10.18 11.96
N VAL A 320 5.90 -11.51 12.16
CA VAL A 320 5.82 -12.53 11.11
C VAL A 320 4.42 -12.56 10.50
N LEU A 321 3.40 -12.45 11.34
CA LEU A 321 2.00 -12.24 10.94
C LEU A 321 1.61 -10.79 11.29
N ARG A 322 1.50 -9.92 10.29
CA ARG A 322 1.17 -8.51 10.48
C ARG A 322 -0.31 -8.28 10.32
N VAL A 323 -0.89 -7.52 11.24
CA VAL A 323 -2.27 -7.02 11.15
C VAL A 323 -2.19 -5.51 11.03
N GLU A 324 -2.32 -5.00 9.82
CA GLU A 324 -2.19 -3.58 9.54
C GLU A 324 -3.55 -2.92 9.64
N CYS A 325 -3.66 -1.99 10.59
CA CYS A 325 -4.90 -1.29 10.89
C CYS A 325 -4.88 0.11 10.28
N LEU A 326 -6.06 0.64 9.93
CA LEU A 326 -6.18 2.04 9.57
C LEU A 326 -5.75 2.94 10.73
N VAL A 327 -5.09 4.03 10.39
CA VAL A 327 -4.73 5.08 11.35
C VAL A 327 -5.60 6.29 11.06
N ASP A 328 -6.61 6.49 11.90
CA ASP A 328 -7.57 7.59 11.79
C ASP A 328 -7.02 8.93 12.33
N SER A 329 -5.83 8.92 12.95
CA SER A 329 -5.21 10.13 13.47
C SER A 329 -4.64 10.98 12.34
N THR A 330 -5.00 12.27 12.31
CA THR A 330 -4.30 13.26 11.50
C THR A 330 -2.85 13.34 11.94
N PHE A 331 -1.93 13.07 11.03
CA PHE A 331 -0.50 13.18 11.29
C PHE A 331 -0.10 14.66 11.25
N SER A 332 -0.47 15.43 12.27
CA SER A 332 -0.27 16.88 12.32
C SER A 332 1.02 17.30 13.06
N ASN A 333 1.60 16.41 13.86
CA ASN A 333 2.69 16.74 14.81
C ASN A 333 3.87 15.74 14.81
N LEU A 334 4.07 14.97 13.74
CA LEU A 334 5.36 14.32 13.52
C LEU A 334 6.36 15.42 13.14
N ALA A 335 6.86 16.13 14.14
CA ALA A 335 7.93 17.09 13.96
C ALA A 335 9.09 16.36 13.29
N CYS A 336 9.52 16.86 12.12
CA CYS A 336 10.74 16.47 11.43
C CYS A 336 11.94 16.76 12.34
N GLY A 337 12.17 15.93 13.36
CA GLY A 337 13.51 15.74 13.88
C GLY A 337 14.34 15.11 12.76
N PRO A 338 15.56 15.61 12.46
CA PRO A 338 16.45 14.93 11.54
C PRO A 338 16.67 13.51 12.07
N LEU A 339 16.09 12.51 11.39
CA LEU A 339 16.33 11.10 11.64
C LEU A 339 17.77 10.81 11.21
N ASP A 340 18.72 10.93 12.12
CA ASP A 340 20.09 10.49 11.90
C ASP A 340 20.12 8.95 11.98
N PRO A 341 20.29 8.22 10.85
CA PRO A 341 19.99 6.79 10.80
C PRO A 341 21.03 5.89 11.48
N CYS A 342 22.16 6.43 11.97
CA CYS A 342 23.35 5.61 12.20
C CYS A 342 23.63 5.21 13.66
N GLN A 343 23.03 5.81 14.70
CA GLN A 343 23.29 5.43 16.10
C GLN A 343 22.11 5.69 17.06
N SER A 344 20.89 5.30 16.68
CA SER A 344 19.77 5.40 17.62
C SER A 344 19.79 4.22 18.59
N GLU A 345 20.07 4.51 19.86
CA GLU A 345 19.58 3.71 20.99
C GLU A 345 18.12 3.29 20.72
N PRO A 346 17.73 2.04 21.02
CA PRO A 346 16.37 1.58 20.78
C PRO A 346 15.41 2.56 21.45
N THR A 347 14.47 3.09 20.67
CA THR A 347 13.47 3.99 21.21
C THR A 347 12.78 3.34 22.41
N LYS A 348 12.29 4.13 23.36
CA LYS A 348 11.59 3.62 24.55
C LYS A 348 10.49 2.60 24.17
N ASP A 349 9.85 2.81 23.02
CA ASP A 349 8.82 1.94 22.47
C ASP A 349 9.39 0.61 21.94
N GLN A 350 10.54 0.64 21.27
CA GLN A 350 11.24 -0.56 20.82
C GLN A 350 11.73 -1.42 21.98
N SER A 351 12.29 -0.80 23.02
CA SER A 351 12.70 -1.52 24.25
C SER A 351 11.50 -2.19 24.93
N SER A 352 10.35 -1.51 24.97
CA SER A 352 9.11 -2.05 25.52
C SER A 352 8.58 -3.23 24.69
N LEU A 353 8.68 -3.14 23.37
CA LEU A 353 8.32 -4.22 22.44
C LEU A 353 9.23 -5.44 22.64
N ILE A 354 10.55 -5.25 22.69
CA ILE A 354 11.52 -6.33 22.94
C ILE A 354 11.19 -7.02 24.26
N HIS A 355 10.99 -6.26 25.34
CA HIS A 355 10.60 -6.81 26.63
C HIS A 355 9.30 -7.62 26.55
N ALA A 356 8.27 -7.11 25.88
CA ALA A 356 6.99 -7.82 25.73
C ALA A 356 7.14 -9.15 24.99
N ILE A 357 7.96 -9.19 23.93
CA ILE A 357 8.26 -10.43 23.19
C ILE A 357 9.06 -11.39 24.08
N THR A 358 10.07 -10.90 24.79
CA THR A 358 10.87 -11.70 25.74
C THR A 358 9.98 -12.33 26.80
N SER A 359 9.09 -11.56 27.43
CA SER A 359 8.14 -12.10 28.41
C SER A 359 7.24 -13.19 27.81
N LEU A 360 6.76 -13.00 26.58
CA LEU A 360 5.91 -13.99 25.90
C LEU A 360 6.67 -15.29 25.58
N LEU A 361 7.94 -15.17 25.18
CA LEU A 361 8.82 -16.32 24.91
C LEU A 361 9.09 -17.14 26.18
N LEU A 362 9.28 -16.47 27.32
CA LEU A 362 9.60 -17.14 28.58
C LEU A 362 8.37 -17.57 29.39
N GLN A 363 7.17 -17.15 28.98
CA GLN A 363 5.91 -17.49 29.64
C GLN A 363 5.77 -19.01 29.79
N ASP A 364 5.22 -19.51 30.90
CA ASP A 364 4.94 -20.95 31.14
C ASP A 364 6.16 -21.89 31.11
N LEU A 365 7.39 -21.37 31.07
CA LEU A 365 8.59 -22.18 31.27
C LEU A 365 8.89 -22.37 32.76
N PRO A 366 9.55 -23.48 33.15
CA PRO A 366 10.15 -23.61 34.48
C PRO A 366 11.04 -22.41 34.81
N GLN A 367 11.00 -21.94 36.07
CA GLN A 367 11.69 -20.70 36.47
C GLN A 367 13.21 -20.77 36.23
N ASP A 368 13.82 -21.90 36.54
CA ASP A 368 15.23 -22.19 36.29
C ASP A 368 15.58 -22.11 34.80
N ALA A 369 14.75 -22.70 33.93
CA ALA A 369 14.91 -22.60 32.49
C ALA A 369 14.72 -21.14 32.00
N ALA A 370 13.71 -20.44 32.51
CA ALA A 370 13.41 -19.06 32.13
C ALA A 370 14.56 -18.09 32.47
N GLU A 371 15.18 -18.24 33.64
CA GLU A 371 16.33 -17.42 34.07
C GLU A 371 17.56 -17.66 33.17
N VAL A 372 17.82 -18.92 32.80
CA VAL A 372 18.92 -19.29 31.90
C VAL A 372 18.68 -18.78 30.47
N LEU A 373 17.43 -18.81 30.00
CA LEU A 373 17.06 -18.46 28.62
C LEU A 373 16.79 -16.97 28.42
N GLU A 374 16.63 -16.17 29.47
CA GLU A 374 16.30 -14.75 29.37
C GLU A 374 17.24 -13.97 28.44
N PRO A 375 18.57 -14.07 28.55
CA PRO A 375 19.48 -13.33 27.70
C PRO A 375 19.33 -13.73 26.22
N ARG A 376 19.05 -15.02 25.96
CA ARG A 376 18.84 -15.56 24.61
C ARG A 376 17.51 -15.08 24.02
N ALA A 377 16.44 -15.13 24.81
CA ALA A 377 15.12 -14.65 24.41
C ALA A 377 15.12 -13.14 24.12
N ARG A 378 15.82 -12.35 24.93
CA ARG A 378 16.03 -10.91 24.70
C ARG A 378 16.82 -10.64 23.43
N ALA A 379 17.92 -11.34 23.22
CA ALA A 379 18.73 -11.18 22.02
C ALA A 379 17.94 -11.59 20.76
N PHE A 380 17.23 -12.72 20.79
CA PHE A 380 16.35 -13.16 19.71
C PHE A 380 15.25 -12.13 19.41
N ALA A 381 14.53 -11.65 20.44
CA ALA A 381 13.49 -10.64 20.29
C ALA A 381 14.05 -9.35 19.65
N SER A 382 15.19 -8.86 20.13
CA SER A 382 15.87 -7.68 19.57
C SER A 382 16.19 -7.85 18.09
N HIS A 383 16.79 -8.99 17.72
CA HIS A 383 17.13 -9.28 16.33
C HIS A 383 15.88 -9.38 15.44
N MET A 384 14.82 -10.04 15.91
CA MET A 384 13.57 -10.16 15.15
C MET A 384 12.89 -8.81 14.95
N VAL A 385 12.81 -7.97 15.98
CA VAL A 385 12.24 -6.63 15.91
C VAL A 385 13.00 -5.78 14.89
N HIS A 386 14.33 -5.80 14.93
CA HIS A 386 15.16 -5.06 13.98
C HIS A 386 15.06 -5.65 12.56
N ALA A 387 15.20 -6.97 12.42
CA ALA A 387 15.18 -7.66 11.14
C ALA A 387 13.83 -7.49 10.43
N LEU A 388 12.71 -7.51 11.14
CA LEU A 388 11.39 -7.35 10.54
C LEU A 388 10.89 -5.90 10.56
N GLY A 389 11.47 -5.00 11.35
CA GLY A 389 10.99 -3.62 11.48
C GLY A 389 9.57 -3.60 12.02
N VAL A 390 9.36 -4.29 13.15
CA VAL A 390 8.04 -4.42 13.78
C VAL A 390 7.67 -3.08 14.41
N ASP A 391 6.50 -2.53 14.05
CA ASP A 391 5.96 -1.32 14.68
C ASP A 391 5.56 -1.61 16.14
N PRO A 392 6.18 -0.94 17.14
CA PRO A 392 5.79 -1.06 18.54
C PRO A 392 4.30 -0.78 18.80
N GLY A 393 3.67 0.06 17.99
CA GLY A 393 2.26 0.42 18.10
C GLY A 393 1.30 -0.75 17.87
N CYS A 394 1.71 -1.80 17.16
CA CYS A 394 0.87 -2.95 16.84
C CYS A 394 0.44 -3.74 18.09
N LEU A 395 1.31 -3.87 19.10
CA LEU A 395 0.97 -4.60 20.34
C LEU A 395 -0.01 -3.83 21.22
N GLY A 396 0.19 -2.52 21.36
CA GLY A 396 -0.65 -1.66 22.19
C GLY A 396 -2.09 -1.59 21.68
N LYS A 397 -2.26 -1.42 20.35
CA LYS A 397 -3.58 -1.32 19.71
C LYS A 397 -4.43 -2.57 19.87
N ARG A 398 -3.82 -3.76 19.92
CA ARG A 398 -4.56 -5.03 20.09
C ARG A 398 -4.98 -5.29 21.53
N ARG A 399 -4.16 -4.89 22.51
CA ARG A 399 -4.47 -5.05 23.94
C ARG A 399 -5.50 -4.05 24.45
N ALA A 400 -5.69 -2.93 23.74
CA ALA A 400 -6.78 -2.00 24.00
C ALA A 400 -8.13 -2.66 23.68
N LYS A 401 -8.62 -3.50 24.59
CA LYS A 401 -9.97 -4.10 24.58
C LYS A 401 -11.09 -3.06 24.74
N SER A 402 -10.80 -1.76 24.80
CA SER A 402 -11.82 -0.75 25.00
C SER A 402 -12.84 -0.78 23.85
N ASP A 403 -14.08 -1.10 24.19
CA ASP A 403 -15.20 -1.46 23.31
C ASP A 403 -15.66 -0.39 22.29
N ALA A 404 -15.04 0.79 22.21
CA ALA A 404 -15.63 1.93 21.49
C ALA A 404 -15.04 2.21 20.09
N ALA A 405 -13.79 1.81 19.80
CA ALA A 405 -13.19 2.10 18.50
C ALA A 405 -13.16 0.83 17.64
N ARG A 406 -14.05 0.75 16.64
CA ARG A 406 -13.95 -0.23 15.55
C ARG A 406 -12.62 0.02 14.83
N VAL A 407 -11.61 -0.78 15.14
CA VAL A 407 -10.34 -0.74 14.40
C VAL A 407 -10.55 -1.50 13.11
N ASP A 408 -10.66 -0.76 12.01
CA ASP A 408 -10.74 -1.33 10.66
C ASP A 408 -9.37 -1.86 10.23
N VAL A 409 -9.32 -3.15 9.86
CA VAL A 409 -8.09 -3.81 9.41
C VAL A 409 -7.92 -3.57 7.91
N ALA A 410 -6.87 -2.87 7.53
CA ALA A 410 -6.58 -2.55 6.14
C ALA A 410 -6.12 -3.80 5.37
N GLN A 411 -5.15 -4.54 5.93
CA GLN A 411 -4.67 -5.81 5.39
C GLN A 411 -4.02 -6.67 6.48
N VAL A 412 -3.87 -7.96 6.19
CA VAL A 412 -3.07 -8.90 6.99
C VAL A 412 -1.96 -9.45 6.10
N ILE A 413 -0.73 -9.56 6.62
CA ILE A 413 0.42 -10.06 5.85
C ILE A 413 1.07 -11.21 6.60
N LEU A 414 1.27 -12.32 5.92
CA LEU A 414 2.04 -13.45 6.42
C LEU A 414 3.41 -13.47 5.75
N LEU A 415 4.48 -13.34 6.53
CA LEU A 415 5.85 -13.25 6.05
C LEU A 415 6.57 -14.61 6.05
N GLY A 416 7.61 -14.70 5.22
CA GLY A 416 8.51 -15.84 5.17
C GLY A 416 7.91 -17.08 4.50
N VAL A 417 6.86 -16.91 3.68
CA VAL A 417 6.31 -17.98 2.85
C VAL A 417 6.80 -17.80 1.42
N PRO A 418 7.58 -18.74 0.86
CA PRO A 418 8.06 -18.63 -0.51
C PRO A 418 6.91 -18.82 -1.49
N LEU A 419 6.92 -18.04 -2.58
CA LEU A 419 5.90 -18.11 -3.63
C LEU A 419 5.66 -19.53 -4.16
N GLY A 420 6.71 -20.35 -4.25
CA GLY A 420 6.63 -21.74 -4.71
C GLY A 420 5.76 -22.66 -3.84
N LEU A 421 5.47 -22.28 -2.60
CA LEU A 421 4.63 -23.04 -1.68
C LEU A 421 3.19 -22.52 -1.59
N TYR A 422 2.86 -21.42 -2.28
CA TYR A 422 1.51 -20.84 -2.26
C TYR A 422 0.44 -21.87 -2.64
N SER A 423 0.65 -22.62 -3.73
CA SER A 423 -0.29 -23.64 -4.18
C SER A 423 -0.49 -24.78 -3.19
N ARG A 424 0.57 -25.15 -2.45
CA ARG A 424 0.52 -26.26 -1.49
C ARG A 424 -0.36 -25.90 -0.28
N TYR A 425 -0.24 -24.68 0.23
CA TYR A 425 -0.86 -24.30 1.51
C TYR A 425 -2.12 -23.44 1.38
N PHE A 426 -2.26 -22.62 0.34
CA PHE A 426 -3.33 -21.61 0.28
C PHE A 426 -4.42 -21.93 -0.74
N VAL A 427 -4.10 -22.59 -1.86
CA VAL A 427 -5.07 -22.79 -2.95
C VAL A 427 -6.31 -23.55 -2.49
N LYS A 428 -6.14 -24.58 -1.64
CA LYS A 428 -7.27 -25.35 -1.09
C LYS A 428 -8.19 -24.53 -0.18
N SER A 429 -7.66 -23.47 0.44
CA SER A 429 -8.38 -22.61 1.37
C SER A 429 -8.96 -21.35 0.70
N ILE A 430 -8.68 -21.09 -0.58
CA ILE A 430 -9.23 -19.93 -1.32
C ILE A 430 -10.75 -19.82 -1.15
N PRO A 431 -11.56 -20.89 -1.29
CA PRO A 431 -13.01 -20.79 -1.10
C PRO A 431 -13.43 -20.34 0.30
N GLU A 432 -12.67 -20.72 1.33
CA GLU A 432 -12.94 -20.30 2.72
C GLU A 432 -12.66 -18.81 2.91
N PHE A 433 -11.55 -18.32 2.37
CA PHE A 433 -11.20 -16.90 2.43
C PHE A 433 -12.19 -16.03 1.64
N VAL A 434 -12.61 -16.48 0.47
CA VAL A 434 -13.63 -15.80 -0.35
C VAL A 434 -14.96 -15.73 0.39
N ARG A 435 -15.36 -16.81 1.08
CA ARG A 435 -16.60 -16.87 1.87
C ARG A 435 -16.63 -15.83 2.99
N ILE A 436 -15.50 -15.59 3.65
CA ILE A 436 -15.39 -14.54 4.68
C ILE A 436 -15.13 -13.14 4.10
N GLY A 437 -15.12 -12.99 2.77
CA GLY A 437 -14.93 -11.70 2.09
C GLY A 437 -13.47 -11.23 2.04
N VAL A 438 -12.52 -12.16 2.00
CA VAL A 438 -11.08 -11.89 1.95
C VAL A 438 -10.50 -12.35 0.61
N HIS A 439 -9.66 -11.51 0.02
CA HIS A 439 -8.84 -11.82 -1.14
C HIS A 439 -7.40 -12.08 -0.73
N ILE A 440 -6.77 -13.08 -1.35
CA ILE A 440 -5.40 -13.50 -1.07
C ILE A 440 -4.51 -13.13 -2.25
N MET A 441 -3.36 -12.53 -1.97
CA MET A 441 -2.38 -12.12 -2.96
C MET A 441 -1.03 -12.73 -2.63
N PRO A 442 -0.54 -13.68 -3.44
CA PRO A 442 0.81 -14.20 -3.25
C PRO A 442 1.85 -13.14 -3.65
N GLN A 443 2.91 -13.05 -2.85
CA GLN A 443 4.09 -12.22 -3.10
C GLN A 443 5.35 -13.10 -3.01
N PRO A 444 6.51 -12.65 -3.51
CA PRO A 444 7.73 -13.47 -3.54
C PRO A 444 8.13 -14.11 -2.20
N ASN A 445 7.89 -13.39 -1.09
CA ASN A 445 8.30 -13.81 0.26
C ASN A 445 7.16 -13.73 1.30
N SER A 446 5.93 -13.51 0.85
CA SER A 446 4.80 -13.22 1.72
C SER A 446 3.48 -13.55 1.06
N VAL A 447 2.42 -13.59 1.86
CA VAL A 447 1.04 -13.69 1.39
C VAL A 447 0.24 -12.56 2.03
N VAL A 448 -0.39 -11.73 1.21
CA VAL A 448 -1.20 -10.59 1.67
C VAL A 448 -2.67 -10.93 1.58
N PHE A 449 -3.42 -10.55 2.61
CA PHE A 449 -4.85 -10.73 2.73
C PHE A 449 -5.49 -9.36 2.81
N SER A 450 -6.42 -9.10 1.90
CA SER A 450 -7.11 -7.82 1.78
C SER A 450 -8.61 -8.06 1.65
N LYS A 451 -9.42 -7.01 1.77
CA LYS A 451 -10.85 -7.14 1.55
C LYS A 451 -11.14 -7.55 0.09
N LEU A 452 -11.99 -8.54 -0.09
CA LEU A 452 -12.40 -8.99 -1.42
C LEU A 452 -13.06 -7.85 -2.21
N GLY A 453 -12.63 -7.67 -3.46
CA GLY A 453 -13.09 -6.61 -4.35
C GLY A 453 -12.37 -5.26 -4.19
N ILE A 454 -11.48 -5.12 -3.20
CA ILE A 454 -10.65 -3.93 -3.01
C ILE A 454 -9.25 -4.21 -3.56
N ASN A 455 -8.75 -3.32 -4.42
CA ASN A 455 -7.40 -3.37 -4.98
C ASN A 455 -6.98 -1.99 -5.52
N LYS A 456 -5.84 -1.90 -6.21
CA LYS A 456 -5.33 -0.64 -6.77
C LYS A 456 -6.30 0.08 -7.72
N SER A 457 -7.25 -0.64 -8.34
CA SER A 457 -8.28 -0.03 -9.19
C SER A 457 -9.34 0.74 -8.38
N THR A 458 -9.54 0.42 -7.11
CA THR A 458 -10.57 1.00 -6.24
C THR A 458 -10.38 2.52 -6.10
N VAL A 459 -9.16 2.98 -5.82
CA VAL A 459 -8.86 4.42 -5.74
C VAL A 459 -9.03 5.11 -7.10
N VAL A 460 -8.68 4.44 -8.21
CA VAL A 460 -8.84 5.02 -9.54
C VAL A 460 -10.32 5.20 -9.88
N GLN A 461 -11.16 4.21 -9.56
CA GLN A 461 -12.62 4.33 -9.73
C GLN A 461 -13.17 5.50 -8.92
N TYR A 462 -12.74 5.63 -7.67
CA TYR A 462 -13.13 6.71 -6.79
C TYR A 462 -12.75 8.10 -7.35
N LEU A 463 -11.49 8.28 -7.78
CA LEU A 463 -11.01 9.53 -8.35
C LEU A 463 -11.71 9.89 -9.67
N LEU A 464 -12.03 8.89 -10.49
CA LEU A 464 -12.77 9.09 -11.74
C LEU A 464 -14.28 9.31 -11.52
N GLY A 465 -14.76 9.23 -10.28
CA GLY A 465 -16.19 9.36 -9.96
C GLY A 465 -17.03 8.24 -10.55
N TYR A 466 -16.44 7.06 -10.79
CA TYR A 466 -17.16 5.88 -11.23
C TYR A 466 -17.98 5.31 -10.07
N HIS A 467 -19.09 5.97 -9.76
CA HIS A 467 -20.23 5.37 -9.04
C HIS A 467 -21.12 4.56 -9.99
N SER A 468 -20.64 4.29 -11.22
CA SER A 468 -21.28 3.55 -12.31
C SER A 468 -20.22 2.76 -13.09
N ASN A 469 -20.59 1.60 -13.65
CA ASN A 469 -19.71 0.69 -14.42
C ASN A 469 -18.66 1.44 -15.31
N PRO A 470 -17.34 1.17 -15.16
CA PRO A 470 -16.26 1.92 -15.82
C PRO A 470 -16.29 1.85 -17.36
N ASN A 471 -17.00 0.88 -17.93
CA ASN A 471 -17.18 0.74 -19.39
C ASN A 471 -18.43 1.46 -19.92
N ARG A 472 -19.33 1.94 -19.05
CA ARG A 472 -20.44 2.81 -19.45
C ARG A 472 -20.00 4.25 -19.28
N SER A 473 -19.99 5.00 -20.37
CA SER A 473 -19.95 6.46 -20.31
C SER A 473 -21.02 6.91 -19.32
N PRO A 474 -20.68 7.68 -18.26
CA PRO A 474 -21.72 8.25 -17.44
C PRO A 474 -22.56 9.14 -18.36
N ARG A 475 -23.86 8.84 -18.48
CA ARG A 475 -24.81 9.69 -19.19
C ARG A 475 -25.04 10.94 -18.33
N TRP A 476 -24.06 11.83 -18.31
CA TRP A 476 -24.25 13.19 -17.83
C TRP A 476 -25.22 13.85 -18.81
N LYS A 477 -26.51 13.93 -18.44
CA LYS A 477 -27.48 14.72 -19.19
C LYS A 477 -27.05 16.18 -19.07
N ALA A 478 -26.32 16.68 -20.06
CA ALA A 478 -25.74 18.02 -20.13
C ALA A 478 -26.78 19.18 -20.23
N GLY A 479 -28.01 19.00 -19.73
CA GLY A 479 -29.14 19.91 -19.97
C GLY A 479 -29.84 20.47 -18.75
N VAL A 480 -29.58 19.98 -17.52
CA VAL A 480 -30.27 20.49 -16.33
C VAL A 480 -29.43 21.56 -15.65
N ARG A 481 -29.47 22.78 -16.19
CA ARG A 481 -28.95 23.98 -15.51
C ARG A 481 -29.80 24.21 -14.25
N GLY A 482 -29.26 23.91 -13.07
CA GLY A 482 -29.90 24.30 -11.81
C GLY A 482 -29.77 23.30 -10.65
N LEU A 483 -29.35 22.06 -10.90
CA LEU A 483 -29.02 21.14 -9.80
C LEU A 483 -27.51 21.18 -9.59
N SER A 484 -27.10 21.67 -8.42
CA SER A 484 -25.73 21.57 -7.91
C SER A 484 -25.24 20.14 -8.15
N LEU A 485 -24.21 20.00 -9.00
CA LEU A 485 -23.51 18.73 -9.18
C LEU A 485 -23.24 18.16 -7.79
N PRO A 486 -23.66 16.92 -7.47
CA PRO A 486 -23.24 16.30 -6.23
C PRO A 486 -21.72 16.33 -6.27
N ARG A 487 -21.14 17.17 -5.40
CA ARG A 487 -19.69 17.21 -5.21
C ARG A 487 -19.27 15.77 -4.91
N SER A 488 -18.19 15.31 -5.52
CA SER A 488 -17.54 14.08 -5.05
C SER A 488 -17.41 14.20 -3.53
N PRO A 489 -17.54 13.13 -2.76
CA PRO A 489 -17.44 13.18 -1.29
C PRO A 489 -16.19 13.95 -0.79
N CYS A 490 -15.09 13.89 -1.56
CA CYS A 490 -13.87 14.69 -1.33
C CYS A 490 -13.95 16.21 -1.56
N GLY A 491 -15.08 16.75 -2.02
CA GLY A 491 -15.19 18.12 -2.55
C GLY A 491 -14.50 18.34 -3.90
N MET A 492 -13.85 17.31 -4.46
CA MET A 492 -13.10 17.37 -5.71
C MET A 492 -14.03 17.09 -6.91
N PRO A 493 -13.93 17.85 -8.01
CA PRO A 493 -14.60 17.44 -9.24
C PRO A 493 -14.04 16.08 -9.72
N PRO A 494 -14.86 15.22 -10.35
CA PRO A 494 -14.37 13.98 -10.96
C PRO A 494 -13.19 14.26 -11.88
N VAL A 495 -12.15 13.43 -11.80
CA VAL A 495 -10.94 13.63 -12.59
C VAL A 495 -11.22 13.41 -14.08
N SER A 496 -10.78 14.34 -14.93
CA SER A 496 -10.87 14.18 -16.38
C SER A 496 -9.98 13.03 -16.85
N THR A 497 -10.60 11.95 -17.35
CA THR A 497 -9.88 10.73 -17.79
C THR A 497 -8.80 11.00 -18.83
N VAL A 498 -8.92 12.07 -19.63
CA VAL A 498 -8.00 12.33 -20.76
C VAL A 498 -6.65 12.90 -20.32
N ARG A 499 -6.55 13.35 -19.06
CA ARG A 499 -5.30 13.86 -18.48
C ARG A 499 -4.82 13.02 -17.30
N VAL A 500 -5.20 11.75 -17.29
CA VAL A 500 -4.75 10.77 -16.30
C VAL A 500 -3.75 9.80 -16.94
N ILE A 501 -2.61 9.64 -16.29
CA ILE A 501 -1.62 8.63 -16.62
C ILE A 501 -1.47 7.70 -15.42
N ALA A 502 -1.41 6.40 -15.66
CA ALA A 502 -1.07 5.39 -14.66
C ALA A 502 0.33 4.82 -14.95
N LEU A 503 1.15 4.61 -13.92
CA LEU A 503 2.48 3.99 -14.00
C LEU A 503 2.54 2.73 -13.14
N GLY A 504 3.26 1.70 -13.60
CA GLY A 504 3.53 0.49 -12.82
C GLY A 504 4.54 -0.44 -13.50
N ASP A 505 5.19 -1.28 -12.71
CA ASP A 505 6.21 -2.23 -13.17
C ASP A 505 5.65 -3.65 -13.37
N ASN A 506 4.49 -3.97 -12.77
CA ASN A 506 3.89 -5.30 -12.79
C ASN A 506 2.46 -5.29 -13.38
N PRO A 507 2.29 -4.94 -14.68
CA PRO A 507 0.96 -4.82 -15.30
C PRO A 507 0.13 -6.11 -15.27
N HIS A 508 0.80 -7.25 -15.13
CA HIS A 508 0.20 -8.58 -15.19
C HIS A 508 -0.25 -9.12 -13.83
N THR A 509 0.12 -8.48 -12.72
CA THR A 509 -0.26 -8.92 -11.36
C THR A 509 -0.70 -7.74 -10.49
N THR A 510 0.19 -7.20 -9.66
CA THR A 510 -0.14 -6.19 -8.64
C THR A 510 -0.66 -4.89 -9.23
N ASP A 511 -0.22 -4.52 -10.44
CA ASP A 511 -0.68 -3.31 -11.14
C ASP A 511 -1.76 -3.57 -12.17
N TYR A 512 -2.22 -4.82 -12.32
CA TYR A 512 -3.29 -5.16 -13.26
C TYR A 512 -4.52 -4.26 -13.07
N GLY A 513 -4.87 -3.96 -11.81
CA GLY A 513 -5.98 -3.05 -11.49
C GLY A 513 -5.82 -1.63 -12.06
N LEU A 514 -4.61 -1.18 -12.38
CA LEU A 514 -4.38 0.12 -13.04
C LEU A 514 -4.54 0.04 -14.57
N THR A 515 -4.46 -1.15 -15.15
CA THR A 515 -4.53 -1.38 -16.61
C THR A 515 -5.96 -1.49 -17.14
N VAL A 516 -6.94 -1.80 -16.28
CA VAL A 516 -8.33 -2.10 -16.70
C VAL A 516 -9.09 -0.89 -17.23
N PHE A 517 -8.60 0.33 -16.99
CA PHE A 517 -9.26 1.57 -17.40
C PHE A 517 -8.87 1.97 -18.81
N ARG A 518 -9.67 1.59 -19.81
CA ARG A 518 -9.40 1.86 -21.24
C ARG A 518 -9.12 3.33 -21.60
N LYS A 519 -9.65 4.27 -20.82
CA LYS A 519 -9.47 5.72 -21.03
C LYS A 519 -8.24 6.29 -20.32
N VAL A 520 -7.64 5.54 -19.40
CA VAL A 520 -6.41 5.93 -18.71
C VAL A 520 -5.25 5.25 -19.40
N ARG A 521 -4.24 6.03 -19.80
CA ARG A 521 -3.03 5.46 -20.38
C ARG A 521 -2.21 4.83 -19.26
N PHE A 522 -1.92 3.54 -19.37
CA PHE A 522 -1.00 2.86 -18.48
C PHE A 522 0.38 2.80 -19.12
N ILE A 523 1.41 3.23 -18.41
CA ILE A 523 2.81 3.18 -18.83
C ILE A 523 3.50 2.09 -18.01
N SER A 524 3.80 0.98 -18.67
CA SER A 524 4.57 -0.11 -18.10
C SER A 524 6.05 0.24 -18.07
N VAL A 525 6.65 0.14 -16.88
CA VAL A 525 8.10 0.25 -16.66
C VAL A 525 8.74 -1.08 -16.27
N GLU A 526 8.05 -2.20 -16.51
CA GLU A 526 8.56 -3.58 -16.35
C GLU A 526 9.95 -3.74 -16.99
N LYS A 527 10.84 -4.54 -16.40
CA LYS A 527 12.15 -4.80 -17.03
C LYS A 527 11.98 -5.46 -18.40
N ILE A 528 12.80 -5.04 -19.36
CA ILE A 528 12.74 -5.59 -20.72
C ILE A 528 12.91 -7.11 -20.75
N ALA A 529 13.89 -7.63 -20.01
CA ALA A 529 14.14 -9.07 -19.92
C ALA A 529 12.95 -9.82 -19.30
N GLN A 530 12.32 -9.27 -18.26
CA GLN A 530 11.14 -9.89 -17.62
C GLN A 530 9.94 -9.92 -18.57
N ARG A 531 9.70 -8.81 -19.27
CA ARG A 531 8.63 -8.72 -20.28
C ARG A 531 8.83 -9.70 -21.43
N GLU A 532 10.06 -9.78 -21.96
CA GLU A 532 10.42 -10.70 -23.04
C GLU A 532 10.28 -12.17 -22.60
N GLU A 533 10.76 -12.53 -21.41
CA GLU A 533 10.60 -13.86 -20.85
C GLU A 533 9.11 -14.24 -20.71
N ARG A 534 8.29 -13.30 -20.21
CA ARG A 534 6.85 -13.48 -20.08
C ARG A 534 6.19 -13.72 -21.44
N HIS A 535 6.51 -12.93 -22.47
CA HIS A 535 6.00 -13.11 -23.83
C HIS A 535 6.40 -14.46 -24.43
N GLN A 536 7.67 -14.83 -24.31
CA GLN A 536 8.16 -16.14 -24.76
C GLN A 536 7.48 -17.29 -24.02
N ARG A 537 7.19 -17.13 -22.72
CA ARG A 537 6.45 -18.12 -21.94
C ARG A 537 5.01 -18.27 -22.42
N ILE A 538 4.33 -17.16 -22.72
CA ILE A 538 2.97 -17.14 -23.28
C ILE A 538 2.96 -17.89 -24.61
N GLU A 539 3.87 -17.53 -25.52
CA GLU A 539 3.97 -18.14 -26.86
C GLU A 539 4.27 -19.64 -26.78
N ARG A 540 5.27 -20.05 -25.98
CA ARG A 540 5.57 -21.47 -25.77
C ARG A 540 4.36 -22.25 -25.24
N ARG A 541 3.61 -21.68 -24.29
CA ARG A 541 2.44 -22.33 -23.70
C ARG A 541 1.31 -22.47 -24.72
N LEU A 542 1.01 -21.41 -25.48
CA LEU A 542 -0.01 -21.42 -26.53
C LEU A 542 0.33 -22.41 -27.64
N SER A 543 1.56 -22.39 -28.14
CA SER A 543 2.01 -23.31 -29.21
C SER A 543 1.98 -24.77 -28.76
N ARG A 544 2.46 -25.06 -27.54
CA ARG A 544 2.42 -26.41 -26.98
C ARG A 544 0.98 -26.91 -26.83
N THR A 545 0.09 -26.11 -26.24
CA THR A 545 -1.31 -26.52 -26.04
C THR A 545 -2.03 -26.73 -27.37
N ARG A 546 -1.83 -25.84 -28.36
CA ARG A 546 -2.41 -26.00 -29.70
C ARG A 546 -1.96 -27.30 -30.35
N MET A 547 -0.66 -27.58 -30.34
CA MET A 547 -0.10 -28.80 -30.92
C MET A 547 -0.67 -30.07 -30.28
N LEU A 548 -0.80 -30.11 -28.94
CA LEU A 548 -1.37 -31.27 -28.24
C LEU A 548 -2.85 -31.48 -28.62
N GLU A 549 -3.64 -30.41 -28.66
CA GLU A 549 -5.05 -30.49 -29.05
C GLU A 549 -5.23 -30.92 -30.52
N GLU A 550 -4.37 -30.47 -31.42
CA GLU A 550 -4.36 -30.89 -32.83
C GLU A 550 -4.04 -32.38 -33.00
N LEU A 551 -3.28 -32.97 -32.07
CA LEU A 551 -3.02 -34.41 -31.99
C LEU A 551 -4.15 -35.20 -31.31
N GLY A 552 -5.21 -34.52 -30.86
CA GLY A 552 -6.31 -35.14 -30.09
C GLY A 552 -5.92 -35.46 -28.64
N GLU A 553 -4.75 -35.01 -28.17
CA GLU A 553 -4.32 -35.16 -26.79
C GLU A 553 -4.92 -34.08 -25.89
N ARG A 554 -5.18 -34.42 -24.63
CA ARG A 554 -5.59 -33.43 -23.62
C ARG A 554 -4.35 -32.88 -22.92
N PRO A 555 -4.14 -31.56 -22.89
CA PRO A 555 -3.10 -30.95 -22.08
C PRO A 555 -3.28 -31.36 -20.61
N CYS A 556 -2.20 -31.80 -19.95
CA CYS A 556 -2.19 -32.11 -18.52
C CYS A 556 -1.16 -31.24 -17.78
N MET A 557 -1.50 -30.87 -16.55
CA MET A 557 -0.62 -30.22 -15.59
C MET A 557 0.40 -31.23 -15.04
N PRO A 558 1.52 -30.79 -14.39
CA PRO A 558 2.52 -31.70 -13.83
C PRO A 558 1.98 -32.67 -12.77
N ASP A 559 0.86 -32.33 -12.12
CA ASP A 559 0.16 -33.17 -11.14
C ASP A 559 -0.86 -34.12 -11.77
N GLY A 560 -0.92 -34.18 -13.11
CA GLY A 560 -1.87 -35.01 -13.87
C GLY A 560 -3.26 -34.42 -14.01
N SER A 561 -3.55 -33.28 -13.39
CA SER A 561 -4.85 -32.61 -13.58
C SER A 561 -5.02 -32.05 -14.99
N PRO A 562 -6.26 -31.89 -15.50
CA PRO A 562 -6.48 -31.29 -16.81
C PRO A 562 -5.90 -29.88 -16.87
N ALA A 563 -5.04 -29.60 -17.84
CA ALA A 563 -4.59 -28.24 -18.10
C ALA A 563 -5.63 -27.49 -18.96
N PRO A 564 -5.66 -26.14 -18.90
CA PRO A 564 -6.61 -25.35 -19.68
C PRO A 564 -6.44 -25.60 -21.19
N SER A 565 -7.56 -25.70 -21.87
CA SER A 565 -7.62 -25.79 -23.33
C SER A 565 -7.02 -24.56 -24.01
N PHE A 566 -6.69 -24.65 -25.31
CA PHE A 566 -6.20 -23.52 -26.08
C PHE A 566 -7.16 -22.33 -26.00
N LYS A 567 -8.47 -22.59 -26.11
CA LYS A 567 -9.53 -21.58 -26.00
C LYS A 567 -9.53 -20.90 -24.63
N GLU A 568 -9.40 -21.67 -23.54
CA GLU A 568 -9.36 -21.13 -22.18
C GLU A 568 -8.08 -20.34 -21.93
N LEU A 569 -6.93 -20.80 -22.44
CA LEU A 569 -5.67 -20.07 -22.36
C LEU A 569 -5.77 -18.72 -23.07
N VAL A 570 -6.30 -18.69 -24.31
CA VAL A 570 -6.51 -17.44 -25.05
C VAL A 570 -7.43 -16.49 -24.28
N ALA A 571 -8.51 -17.01 -23.69
CA ALA A 571 -9.41 -16.19 -22.85
C ALA A 571 -8.71 -15.63 -21.61
N SER A 572 -7.72 -16.33 -21.07
CA SER A 572 -6.94 -15.90 -19.90
C SER A 572 -5.91 -14.81 -20.20
N LEU A 573 -5.51 -14.58 -21.46
CA LEU A 573 -4.48 -13.59 -21.83
C LEU A 573 -4.85 -12.14 -21.50
N THR A 574 -6.13 -11.88 -21.21
CA THR A 574 -6.62 -10.55 -20.84
C THR A 574 -6.97 -10.43 -19.35
N ARG A 575 -6.77 -11.50 -18.57
CA ARG A 575 -7.05 -11.56 -17.13
C ARG A 575 -5.78 -11.29 -16.33
N CYS A 576 -5.95 -10.94 -15.06
CA CYS A 576 -4.84 -10.87 -14.12
C CYS A 576 -4.11 -12.22 -14.03
N GLY A 577 -2.78 -12.20 -14.09
CA GLY A 577 -1.94 -13.37 -13.87
C GLY A 577 -0.71 -13.45 -14.78
N PRO A 578 0.12 -14.49 -14.61
CA PRO A 578 1.39 -14.65 -15.32
C PRO A 578 1.25 -14.87 -16.84
N LEU A 579 0.02 -15.06 -17.34
CA LEU A 579 -0.28 -15.22 -18.76
C LEU A 579 -0.91 -13.97 -19.38
N MET A 580 -1.09 -12.88 -18.63
CA MET A 580 -1.59 -11.64 -19.20
C MET A 580 -0.63 -11.17 -20.30
N ASP A 581 -1.18 -10.94 -21.49
CA ASP A 581 -0.46 -10.40 -22.64
C ASP A 581 -0.79 -8.93 -22.82
N ASP A 582 0.11 -8.06 -22.37
CA ASP A 582 -0.02 -6.60 -22.47
C ASP A 582 -0.11 -6.10 -23.92
N ARG A 583 0.31 -6.89 -24.92
CA ARG A 583 0.17 -6.54 -26.35
C ARG A 583 -1.30 -6.45 -26.78
N LEU A 584 -2.20 -7.10 -26.04
CA LEU A 584 -3.65 -7.08 -26.30
C LEU A 584 -4.35 -5.82 -25.77
N PHE A 585 -3.66 -4.99 -24.99
CA PHE A 585 -4.24 -3.83 -24.32
C PHE A 585 -3.84 -2.54 -25.03
N LYS A 586 -4.80 -1.95 -25.75
CA LYS A 586 -4.57 -0.71 -26.52
C LYS A 586 -4.16 0.48 -25.65
N ASN A 587 -4.52 0.49 -24.37
CA ASN A 587 -4.21 1.56 -23.43
C ASN A 587 -2.87 1.39 -22.69
N ILE A 588 -2.16 0.27 -22.90
CA ILE A 588 -0.83 0.05 -22.33
C ILE A 588 0.24 0.57 -23.31
N ALA A 589 1.16 1.38 -22.80
CA ALA A 589 2.43 1.71 -23.43
C ALA A 589 3.56 1.05 -22.63
N TYR A 590 4.63 0.66 -23.30
CA TYR A 590 5.81 0.11 -22.64
C TYR A 590 7.00 1.05 -22.76
N VAL A 591 7.55 1.48 -21.64
CA VAL A 591 8.80 2.27 -21.54
C VAL A 591 9.94 1.40 -21.02
N GLY A 592 9.67 0.60 -19.99
CA GLY A 592 10.65 -0.28 -19.34
C GLY A 592 11.55 0.43 -18.32
N ASN A 593 12.57 -0.28 -17.83
CA ASN A 593 13.65 0.23 -16.97
C ASN A 593 13.23 0.81 -15.60
N GLU A 594 12.16 0.30 -14.99
CA GLU A 594 11.75 0.63 -13.62
C GLU A 594 11.75 2.16 -13.34
N GLU A 595 12.32 2.60 -12.21
CA GLU A 595 12.37 3.99 -11.79
C GLU A 595 13.14 4.91 -12.74
N ASP A 596 14.15 4.38 -13.46
CA ASP A 596 14.93 5.14 -14.43
C ASP A 596 14.07 5.47 -15.67
N GLY A 597 13.32 4.49 -16.15
CA GLY A 597 12.39 4.68 -17.26
C GLY A 597 11.25 5.62 -16.90
N THR A 598 10.72 5.53 -15.68
CA THR A 598 9.73 6.49 -15.15
C THR A 598 10.28 7.92 -15.16
N ALA A 599 11.49 8.13 -14.63
CA ALA A 599 12.10 9.46 -14.58
C ALA A 599 12.32 10.06 -15.97
N LEU A 600 12.81 9.24 -16.91
CA LEU A 600 13.03 9.63 -18.30
C LEU A 600 11.72 10.00 -19.00
N PHE A 601 10.70 9.16 -18.85
CA PHE A 601 9.36 9.39 -19.40
C PHE A 601 8.75 10.69 -18.87
N LEU A 602 8.75 10.89 -17.54
CA LEU A 602 8.16 12.08 -16.92
C LEU A 602 8.90 13.35 -17.33
N THR A 603 10.24 13.30 -17.43
CA THR A 603 11.04 14.42 -17.90
C THR A 603 10.68 14.80 -19.33
N SER A 604 10.68 13.82 -20.24
CA SER A 604 10.33 14.03 -21.65
C SER A 604 8.90 14.55 -21.82
N LEU A 605 7.93 14.01 -21.07
CA LEU A 605 6.55 14.48 -21.08
C LEU A 605 6.46 15.96 -20.68
N MET A 606 7.12 16.33 -19.59
CA MET A 606 7.10 17.71 -19.11
C MET A 606 7.81 18.67 -20.05
N ASP A 607 8.85 18.23 -20.75
CA ASP A 607 9.55 19.03 -21.75
C ASP A 607 8.71 19.26 -23.00
N GLU A 608 8.03 18.22 -23.51
CA GLU A 608 7.05 18.35 -24.61
C GLU A 608 5.88 19.27 -24.25
N LEU A 609 5.43 19.22 -22.98
CA LEU A 609 4.42 20.11 -22.43
C LEU A 609 4.94 21.52 -22.11
N LYS A 610 6.24 21.77 -22.26
CA LYS A 610 6.92 23.04 -21.93
C LYS A 610 6.68 23.47 -20.48
N VAL A 611 6.62 22.50 -19.56
CA VAL A 611 6.53 22.76 -18.12
C VAL A 611 7.80 23.51 -17.69
N PRO A 612 7.73 24.64 -16.98
CA PRO A 612 8.93 25.30 -16.49
C PRO A 612 9.82 24.39 -15.63
N SER A 613 11.14 24.49 -15.81
CA SER A 613 12.12 23.85 -14.93
C SER A 613 12.38 24.70 -13.67
N PHE A 614 12.98 24.11 -12.65
CA PHE A 614 13.17 24.77 -11.34
C PHE A 614 14.03 26.03 -11.39
N SER A 615 15.08 26.05 -12.23
CA SER A 615 16.04 27.18 -12.30
C SER A 615 15.40 28.46 -12.83
N ALA A 616 14.30 28.37 -13.57
CA ALA A 616 13.57 29.53 -14.08
C ALA A 616 12.53 30.08 -13.08
N SER A 617 12.16 29.32 -12.05
CA SER A 617 10.97 29.63 -11.26
C SER A 617 11.12 30.69 -10.18
N THR A 618 12.34 30.94 -9.69
CA THR A 618 12.53 31.84 -8.54
C THR A 618 12.47 33.33 -8.89
N ASN A 619 12.73 33.71 -10.15
CA ASN A 619 12.78 35.13 -10.55
C ASN A 619 11.75 35.56 -11.62
N PHE A 620 11.13 34.63 -12.37
CA PHE A 620 10.28 34.98 -13.53
C PHE A 620 8.76 34.80 -13.35
N TYR A 621 8.29 34.24 -12.24
CA TYR A 621 6.88 33.85 -12.08
C TYR A 621 5.87 34.99 -11.91
N ARG A 622 6.29 36.26 -11.98
CA ARG A 622 5.37 37.38 -11.79
C ARG A 622 4.54 37.77 -13.03
N LYS A 623 4.84 37.30 -14.27
CA LYS A 623 4.15 37.84 -15.47
C LYS A 623 3.88 36.89 -16.66
N SER A 624 4.35 35.65 -16.69
CA SER A 624 4.02 34.76 -17.82
C SER A 624 2.67 34.07 -17.62
N SER A 625 1.72 34.36 -18.49
CA SER A 625 0.40 33.70 -18.53
C SER A 625 0.58 32.20 -18.83
N ALA A 626 0.71 31.37 -17.80
CA ALA A 626 0.81 29.93 -17.96
C ALA A 626 -0.48 29.42 -18.62
N ARG A 627 -0.40 28.99 -19.89
CA ARG A 627 -1.54 28.43 -20.60
C ARG A 627 -1.89 27.07 -20.02
N PHE A 628 -3.17 26.81 -19.83
CA PHE A 628 -3.65 25.46 -19.51
C PHE A 628 -3.30 24.52 -20.66
N VAL A 629 -2.77 23.35 -20.35
CA VAL A 629 -2.50 22.30 -21.33
C VAL A 629 -3.84 21.73 -21.77
N ASP A 630 -4.20 21.85 -23.04
CA ASP A 630 -5.40 21.23 -23.57
C ASP A 630 -5.22 19.70 -23.74
N SER A 631 -6.33 19.00 -24.00
CA SER A 631 -6.34 17.55 -24.03
C SER A 631 -5.59 16.93 -25.22
N GLU A 632 -5.58 17.62 -26.36
CA GLU A 632 -4.92 17.14 -27.58
C GLU A 632 -3.41 17.33 -27.45
N THR A 633 -2.99 18.50 -26.98
CA THR A 633 -1.58 18.77 -26.66
C THR A 633 -1.03 17.76 -25.66
N PHE A 634 -1.79 17.43 -24.60
CA PHE A 634 -1.38 16.40 -23.63
C PHE A 634 -1.21 15.03 -24.27
N THR A 635 -2.16 14.60 -25.10
CA THR A 635 -2.13 13.28 -25.76
C THR A 635 -0.98 13.17 -26.77
N ALA A 636 -0.71 14.25 -27.50
CA ALA A 636 0.41 14.31 -28.44
C ALA A 636 1.76 14.26 -27.70
N ALA A 637 1.92 15.06 -26.64
CA ALA A 637 3.12 15.05 -25.79
C ALA A 637 3.36 13.68 -25.16
N LEU A 638 2.30 13.04 -24.65
CA LEU A 638 2.35 11.69 -24.09
C LEU A 638 2.88 10.66 -25.09
N SER A 639 2.39 10.69 -26.33
CA SER A 639 2.80 9.74 -27.36
C SER A 639 4.29 9.90 -27.73
N LYS A 640 4.78 11.14 -27.82
CA LYS A 640 6.20 11.43 -28.06
C LYS A 640 7.07 11.01 -26.88
N ALA A 641 6.66 11.32 -25.65
CA ALA A 641 7.41 10.97 -24.44
C ALA A 641 7.55 9.46 -24.27
N VAL A 642 6.49 8.70 -24.56
CA VAL A 642 6.55 7.23 -24.62
C VAL A 642 7.59 6.80 -25.66
N SER A 643 7.47 7.27 -26.90
CA SER A 643 8.40 6.86 -27.97
C SER A 643 9.86 7.15 -27.61
N PHE A 644 10.14 8.34 -27.07
CA PHE A 644 11.47 8.74 -26.67
C PHE A 644 12.03 7.86 -25.55
N ALA A 645 11.26 7.68 -24.46
CA ALA A 645 11.71 6.90 -23.32
C ALA A 645 11.91 5.41 -23.65
N SER A 646 11.04 4.82 -24.48
CA SER A 646 11.19 3.45 -24.95
C SER A 646 12.45 3.26 -25.82
N CYS A 647 12.80 4.25 -26.65
CA CYS A 647 13.99 4.20 -27.51
C CYS A 647 15.29 4.29 -26.68
N GLU A 648 15.38 5.28 -25.81
CA GLU A 648 16.55 5.47 -24.93
C GLU A 648 16.72 4.31 -23.95
N GLY A 649 15.60 3.76 -23.45
CA GLY A 649 15.63 2.60 -22.56
C GLY A 649 16.25 1.35 -23.19
N ARG A 650 16.06 1.14 -24.51
CA ARG A 650 16.69 0.03 -25.25
C ARG A 650 18.17 0.23 -25.53
N LEU A 651 18.62 1.48 -25.63
CA LEU A 651 20.02 1.79 -25.94
C LEU A 651 20.95 1.63 -24.72
N GLY A 652 20.40 1.33 -23.53
CA GLY A 652 21.19 1.18 -22.30
C GLY A 652 21.95 2.45 -21.92
N LYS A 653 21.58 3.61 -22.49
CA LYS A 653 22.26 4.88 -22.27
C LYS A 653 22.00 5.49 -20.90
N VAL A 654 21.08 4.92 -20.13
CA VAL A 654 20.85 5.33 -18.75
C VAL A 654 21.95 4.71 -17.88
N LYS A 655 23.02 5.46 -17.67
CA LYS A 655 23.99 5.14 -16.62
C LYS A 655 23.30 5.39 -15.28
N SER A 656 23.03 4.33 -14.52
CA SER A 656 22.61 4.49 -13.13
C SER A 656 23.77 5.14 -12.37
N ASN A 657 23.55 6.34 -11.82
CA ASN A 657 24.54 7.01 -10.95
C ASN A 657 24.49 6.47 -9.50
N LEU A 658 23.98 5.25 -9.30
CA LEU A 658 23.89 4.56 -8.01
C LEU A 658 24.99 3.52 -7.89
#